data_AF-A0A6M0FLK2-F1
#
_entry.id   AF-A0A6M0FLK2-F1
#
_cell.length_a   1.000
_cell.length_b   1.000
_cell.length_c   1.000
_cell.angle_alpha   90.00
_cell.angle_beta   90.00
_cell.angle_gamma   90.00
#
_symmetry.space_group_name_H-M   'P 1'
#
loop_
_entity.id
_entity.type
_entity.pdbx_description
1 polymer ?
#
loop_
_entity_poly.entity_id
_entity_poly.type
_entity_poly.pdbx_seq_one_letter_code
_entity_poly.pdbx_strand_id
1 'polypeptide(L)'
;MIENNNPESEDPKIEDKINPPVKEIPNRQVNSNDNSDKESNENNDLKNKPDNNDKQKVEHEPQIEEKPKEKPESEVKLEENNDINQEFGGNSKAENELEGEPQVEDKYQEENEFLGVIDSPGLLRKKKERVDNEIKQKNKEYNILGEKIGVIIDAFQTVIDPLGEESLKQKKLKLEKEKKVILEQLQKLEDELNLIDKKLRQHDSTRRKSSIDRESAEFIKDTENASPKSLLESAEPIEQTLLYAVTFFENLSPYDFERVVSCLLEGRKTTIKVKSQITTEQGEIKTIKESQEKLMTEIWHESLKKDQLLSDCCIGSVTLEDDSQVVDFVFPQLREKFKDYFKRERPLYLSEQFEQAKLLLFYSEVKVAISAMSLSVYMATISPNTYGRDWLFRIISWVPLDQEINPESAEELLEGLLKQIESAKQQWFIYGRVSSLIAQMLDYPRLHSLADSFFNGLIGQGDYGIVFQIAKRLFSHPEFDGFYWFKQLLDRGDVEVKDRAYKFLCHHLNQSGLYIFESLEKVKPWLPEPGTSLDRYSPSNTYALRLLPEYCVQTIDRLDANYYGNFPPQYSLLGALYSSDSIDEKLNVLFAWLFHPELQDAIHKYLTELLNDRKNQRKNLNSWKDIYRKGAEEFSSYFSPLLLTELCIILWGIDNKEPEQEAIELINTLIQQIVFYTKNSEKECRKRFLKCWSILTKYLLNQAEFFRKSGKSNLKKQCMRRRTVVMFLNKQFKSQMKSVV
;
A
#
# COMPACT_ATOMS: atom_id res chain seq x y z
N MET A 1 -39.66 32.99 18.57
CA MET A 1 -41.04 33.13 19.08
C MET A 1 -41.65 31.74 18.94
N ILE A 2 -41.67 30.94 20.01
CA ILE A 2 -42.76 30.85 21.02
C ILE A 2 -44.03 30.30 20.36
N GLU A 3 -44.63 29.16 20.73
CA GLU A 3 -44.28 28.09 21.70
C GLU A 3 -45.14 26.82 21.43
N ASN A 4 -44.68 25.66 21.91
CA ASN A 4 -45.43 24.56 22.54
C ASN A 4 -46.89 24.24 22.13
N ASN A 5 -47.16 23.02 21.62
CA ASN A 5 -47.60 21.87 22.44
C ASN A 5 -48.18 20.68 21.62
N ASN A 6 -47.60 19.51 21.84
CA ASN A 6 -48.29 18.20 21.85
C ASN A 6 -48.84 18.00 23.32
N PRO A 7 -49.53 16.90 23.76
CA PRO A 7 -49.66 15.60 23.10
C PRO A 7 -51.02 14.83 23.27
N GLU A 8 -51.03 13.63 22.68
CA GLU A 8 -51.48 12.34 23.26
C GLU A 8 -52.94 11.85 23.31
N SER A 9 -53.00 10.52 23.15
CA SER A 9 -54.00 9.53 23.59
C SER A 9 -55.33 9.41 22.85
N GLU A 10 -55.55 8.25 22.21
CA GLU A 10 -56.47 7.22 22.71
C GLU A 10 -56.26 5.86 22.00
N ASP A 11 -56.10 4.79 22.80
CA ASP A 11 -56.29 3.38 22.39
C ASP A 11 -57.79 3.13 22.09
N PRO A 12 -58.17 2.20 21.19
CA PRO A 12 -58.63 0.90 21.73
C PRO A 12 -58.49 -0.35 20.82
N LYS A 13 -58.10 -1.48 21.47
CA LYS A 13 -58.75 -2.82 21.56
C LYS A 13 -59.42 -3.53 20.34
N ILE A 14 -59.62 -4.84 20.56
CA ILE A 14 -60.47 -5.85 19.85
C ILE A 14 -59.66 -6.65 18.81
N GLU A 15 -59.20 -7.88 19.07
CA GLU A 15 -59.87 -9.18 19.36
C GLU A 15 -60.20 -10.03 18.12
N ASP A 16 -59.72 -11.28 18.20
CA ASP A 16 -60.27 -12.54 17.66
C ASP A 16 -60.26 -12.92 16.16
N LYS A 17 -59.49 -14.00 15.89
CA LYS A 17 -59.82 -15.23 15.13
C LYS A 17 -60.18 -15.15 13.64
N ILE A 18 -59.48 -15.96 12.83
CA ILE A 18 -60.02 -17.18 12.18
C ILE A 18 -58.86 -18.00 11.55
N ASN A 19 -59.02 -19.33 11.51
CA ASN A 19 -58.03 -20.32 11.04
C ASN A 19 -58.19 -20.64 9.51
N PRO A 20 -57.25 -21.37 8.88
CA PRO A 20 -57.04 -21.38 7.43
C PRO A 20 -57.80 -22.50 6.67
N PRO A 21 -57.77 -22.49 5.32
CA PRO A 21 -58.13 -23.64 4.50
C PRO A 21 -56.93 -24.53 4.12
N VAL A 22 -57.16 -25.84 4.12
CA VAL A 22 -56.30 -26.91 3.57
C VAL A 22 -57.01 -27.53 2.36
N LYS A 23 -56.27 -27.97 1.34
CA LYS A 23 -56.55 -29.07 0.35
C LYS A 23 -55.53 -28.96 -0.81
N GLU A 24 -55.07 -30.01 -1.51
CA GLU A 24 -55.42 -31.45 -1.51
C GLU A 24 -54.24 -32.31 -2.05
N ILE A 25 -54.29 -33.63 -1.85
CA ILE A 25 -53.29 -34.65 -2.30
C ILE A 25 -54.01 -35.65 -3.24
N PRO A 26 -53.35 -36.21 -4.29
CA PRO A 26 -53.18 -37.68 -4.32
C PRO A 26 -51.92 -38.24 -5.02
N ASN A 27 -51.12 -38.98 -4.25
CA ASN A 27 -50.55 -40.33 -4.50
C ASN A 27 -50.09 -40.81 -5.90
N ARG A 28 -48.91 -41.47 -5.94
CA ARG A 28 -48.84 -42.96 -6.11
C ARG A 28 -47.48 -43.64 -5.81
N GLN A 29 -47.56 -44.71 -5.00
CA GLN A 29 -46.85 -46.02 -5.01
C GLN A 29 -45.35 -46.07 -5.39
N VAL A 30 -44.41 -46.45 -4.51
CA VAL A 30 -44.18 -47.76 -3.82
C VAL A 30 -43.69 -48.87 -4.76
N ASN A 31 -42.43 -49.28 -4.60
CA ASN A 31 -42.05 -50.68 -4.36
C ASN A 31 -40.61 -50.80 -3.83
N SER A 32 -40.44 -51.58 -2.77
CA SER A 32 -39.18 -52.10 -2.23
C SER A 32 -38.93 -53.52 -2.73
N ASN A 33 -37.68 -53.97 -2.75
CA ASN A 33 -37.35 -55.36 -2.41
C ASN A 33 -35.87 -55.55 -2.05
N ASP A 34 -35.64 -56.44 -1.09
CA ASP A 34 -34.37 -56.77 -0.45
C ASP A 34 -33.60 -57.93 -1.15
N ASN A 35 -32.47 -58.28 -0.52
CA ASN A 35 -31.74 -59.56 -0.58
C ASN A 35 -30.82 -59.80 -1.80
N SER A 36 -29.75 -60.60 -1.69
CA SER A 36 -28.87 -61.02 -0.57
C SER A 36 -27.68 -61.79 -1.17
N ASP A 37 -26.72 -62.22 -0.33
CA ASP A 37 -25.74 -63.29 -0.63
C ASP A 37 -24.64 -62.97 -1.69
N LYS A 38 -23.48 -63.63 -1.74
CA LYS A 38 -22.51 -64.23 -0.79
C LYS A 38 -21.48 -64.95 -1.67
N GLU A 39 -20.23 -64.98 -1.21
CA GLU A 39 -19.21 -66.03 -1.48
C GLU A 39 -18.81 -66.39 -2.93
N SER A 40 -17.49 -66.24 -3.21
CA SER A 40 -16.53 -67.32 -3.53
C SER A 40 -15.56 -67.05 -4.71
N ASN A 41 -14.28 -67.39 -4.46
CA ASN A 41 -13.27 -68.06 -5.31
C ASN A 41 -12.97 -67.54 -6.76
N GLU A 42 -11.77 -67.70 -7.36
CA GLU A 42 -10.44 -68.16 -6.92
C GLU A 42 -9.37 -67.74 -7.96
N ASN A 43 -8.10 -67.67 -7.51
CA ASN A 43 -6.83 -68.00 -8.20
C ASN A 43 -6.59 -67.66 -9.69
N ASN A 44 -5.51 -66.92 -9.96
CA ASN A 44 -4.21 -67.51 -10.36
C ASN A 44 -3.07 -66.52 -10.03
N ASP A 45 -1.98 -66.85 -9.31
CA ASP A 45 -0.85 -67.75 -9.63
C ASP A 45 -0.03 -67.27 -10.86
N LEU A 46 1.31 -67.08 -10.84
CA LEU A 46 2.39 -67.29 -9.85
C LEU A 46 3.38 -66.05 -9.87
N LYS A 47 4.65 -65.99 -9.38
CA LYS A 47 5.64 -66.96 -8.84
C LYS A 47 6.77 -66.23 -8.07
N ASN A 48 7.44 -66.94 -7.13
CA ASN A 48 8.81 -66.80 -6.56
C ASN A 48 9.40 -65.40 -6.22
N LYS A 49 9.79 -64.98 -4.98
CA LYS A 49 10.61 -65.58 -3.87
C LYS A 49 12.08 -65.94 -4.22
N PRO A 50 13.05 -65.87 -3.27
CA PRO A 50 13.34 -64.83 -2.26
C PRO A 50 14.87 -64.66 -1.95
N ASP A 51 15.24 -63.94 -0.86
CA ASP A 51 16.42 -64.16 0.02
C ASP A 51 17.87 -64.00 -0.53
N ASN A 52 18.94 -63.70 0.23
CA ASN A 52 19.11 -63.16 1.60
C ASN A 52 20.52 -62.56 1.82
N ASN A 53 20.62 -61.64 2.80
CA ASN A 53 21.70 -61.41 3.79
C ASN A 53 23.22 -61.34 3.49
N ASP A 54 23.80 -60.31 4.13
CA ASP A 54 24.97 -60.32 5.05
C ASP A 54 26.44 -60.20 4.58
N LYS A 55 27.09 -59.16 5.15
CA LYS A 55 28.47 -59.12 5.73
C LYS A 55 29.65 -59.35 4.73
N GLN A 56 30.89 -58.90 4.95
CA GLN A 56 31.54 -58.32 6.14
C GLN A 56 32.71 -57.39 5.73
N LYS A 57 32.91 -56.37 6.56
CA LYS A 57 34.13 -55.62 6.94
C LYS A 57 35.49 -56.36 6.83
N VAL A 58 36.58 -55.64 6.51
CA VAL A 58 37.91 -55.61 7.22
C VAL A 58 38.88 -54.60 6.56
N GLU A 59 39.78 -54.02 7.38
CA GLU A 59 40.79 -53.00 7.02
C GLU A 59 42.06 -53.59 6.35
N HIS A 60 42.82 -52.76 5.61
CA HIS A 60 44.25 -52.48 5.89
C HIS A 60 44.89 -51.44 4.95
N GLU A 61 45.56 -50.44 5.54
CA GLU A 61 46.69 -49.65 5.00
C GLU A 61 47.97 -50.53 4.85
N PRO A 62 49.11 -50.12 4.21
CA PRO A 62 49.59 -48.73 4.03
C PRO A 62 50.36 -48.34 2.73
N GLN A 63 50.54 -47.01 2.58
CA GLN A 63 51.71 -46.22 2.10
C GLN A 63 52.68 -46.73 1.00
N ILE A 64 53.08 -45.81 0.11
CA ILE A 64 54.49 -45.41 -0.17
C ILE A 64 54.52 -44.07 -0.95
N GLU A 65 55.64 -43.36 -0.84
CA GLU A 65 55.90 -41.99 -1.32
C GLU A 65 56.28 -41.90 -2.82
N GLU A 66 56.12 -40.71 -3.43
CA GLU A 66 57.22 -39.87 -4.00
C GLU A 66 56.74 -38.84 -5.06
N LYS A 67 57.32 -37.63 -5.00
CA LYS A 67 57.38 -36.60 -6.06
C LYS A 67 58.63 -36.91 -6.96
N PRO A 68 58.89 -36.33 -8.17
CA PRO A 68 58.64 -34.91 -8.54
C PRO A 68 58.49 -34.58 -10.06
N LYS A 69 58.64 -33.27 -10.40
CA LYS A 69 58.85 -32.63 -11.73
C LYS A 69 57.63 -32.52 -12.66
N GLU A 70 57.50 -31.55 -13.56
CA GLU A 70 57.88 -30.12 -13.70
C GLU A 70 57.55 -29.75 -15.17
N LYS A 71 56.65 -28.78 -15.41
CA LYS A 71 56.57 -27.89 -16.61
C LYS A 71 56.29 -28.51 -18.02
N PRO A 72 55.96 -27.68 -19.04
CA PRO A 72 55.19 -26.42 -19.05
C PRO A 72 54.14 -26.36 -20.19
N GLU A 73 53.63 -25.14 -20.46
CA GLU A 73 52.93 -24.57 -21.65
C GLU A 73 51.56 -23.96 -21.27
N SER A 74 51.40 -22.62 -21.16
CA SER A 74 51.26 -21.57 -22.22
C SER A 74 49.99 -21.77 -23.08
N GLU A 75 49.13 -20.80 -23.38
CA GLU A 75 48.96 -19.34 -23.17
C GLU A 75 47.41 -19.10 -23.19
N VAL A 76 46.77 -17.97 -22.85
CA VAL A 76 46.85 -16.63 -23.44
C VAL A 76 46.24 -15.59 -22.49
N LYS A 77 47.04 -14.53 -22.30
CA LYS A 77 46.79 -13.14 -21.92
C LYS A 77 45.38 -12.53 -22.02
N LEU A 78 45.10 -11.65 -21.05
CA LEU A 78 44.48 -10.34 -21.28
C LEU A 78 45.34 -9.27 -20.57
N GLU A 79 45.89 -8.35 -21.35
CA GLU A 79 46.66 -7.17 -20.93
C GLU A 79 45.72 -5.95 -21.01
N GLU A 80 45.56 -5.14 -19.95
CA GLU A 80 46.22 -3.83 -19.75
C GLU A 80 45.43 -2.62 -20.35
N ASN A 81 45.47 -1.36 -19.86
CA ASN A 81 46.16 -0.80 -18.70
C ASN A 81 45.63 0.60 -18.24
N ASN A 82 46.27 1.13 -17.19
CA ASN A 82 46.54 2.55 -16.84
C ASN A 82 45.55 3.36 -15.97
N ASP A 83 45.82 3.34 -14.66
CA ASP A 83 46.52 4.40 -13.89
C ASP A 83 46.34 5.89 -14.23
N ILE A 84 46.25 6.71 -13.16
CA ILE A 84 47.29 7.67 -12.76
C ILE A 84 47.18 7.96 -11.24
N ASN A 85 48.30 7.89 -10.53
CA ASN A 85 48.47 8.36 -9.15
C ASN A 85 48.97 9.81 -9.10
N GLN A 86 48.67 10.53 -8.01
CA GLN A 86 49.63 11.51 -7.48
C GLN A 86 49.55 11.60 -5.95
N GLU A 87 50.71 11.51 -5.31
CA GLU A 87 50.89 11.56 -3.86
C GLU A 87 50.85 13.01 -3.34
N PHE A 88 50.67 13.20 -2.02
CA PHE A 88 51.75 13.79 -1.20
C PHE A 88 51.49 13.69 0.31
N GLY A 89 52.50 13.19 1.02
CA GLY A 89 52.98 13.71 2.31
C GLY A 89 52.00 13.87 3.48
N GLY A 90 52.02 12.91 4.40
CA GLY A 90 51.55 13.18 5.77
C GLY A 90 52.57 13.98 6.58
N ASN A 91 52.10 14.71 7.60
CA ASN A 91 52.95 15.06 8.73
C ASN A 91 52.12 15.19 10.01
N SER A 92 52.63 14.61 11.10
CA SER A 92 51.97 14.62 12.41
C SER A 92 52.45 15.80 13.25
N LYS A 93 51.54 16.35 14.06
CA LYS A 93 51.87 16.86 15.41
C LYS A 93 50.60 17.00 16.23
N ALA A 94 50.71 16.70 17.52
CA ALA A 94 49.67 16.88 18.51
C ALA A 94 49.87 18.23 19.19
N GLU A 95 48.78 18.90 19.53
CA GLU A 95 48.72 19.88 20.60
C GLU A 95 47.31 19.85 21.18
N ASN A 96 47.21 19.82 22.51
CA ASN A 96 45.97 20.09 23.22
C ASN A 96 45.74 21.60 23.17
N GLU A 97 44.49 22.07 23.14
CA GLU A 97 44.02 23.05 24.13
C GLU A 97 42.50 23.28 24.09
N LEU A 98 41.93 23.24 25.29
CA LEU A 98 40.87 24.08 25.86
C LEU A 98 39.46 24.16 25.25
N GLU A 99 38.54 24.02 26.20
CA GLU A 99 37.11 24.32 26.16
C GLU A 99 36.83 25.76 25.74
N GLY A 100 35.71 25.95 25.02
CA GLY A 100 35.21 27.27 24.64
C GLY A 100 33.81 27.17 24.04
N GLU A 101 32.79 27.21 24.90
CA GLU A 101 31.40 27.38 24.45
C GLU A 101 31.26 28.74 23.73
N PRO A 102 30.71 28.79 22.51
CA PRO A 102 30.28 30.06 21.94
C PRO A 102 28.96 30.47 22.60
N GLN A 103 29.03 31.50 23.44
CA GLN A 103 27.84 32.12 24.03
C GLN A 103 26.89 32.63 22.93
N VAL A 104 25.60 32.41 23.13
CA VAL A 104 24.54 33.01 22.32
C VAL A 104 24.39 34.47 22.74
N GLU A 105 25.02 35.39 22.01
CA GLU A 105 24.69 36.83 22.09
C GLU A 105 23.56 37.17 21.12
N ASP A 106 22.41 37.54 21.68
CA ASP A 106 21.32 38.19 20.95
C ASP A 106 21.79 39.53 20.35
N LYS A 107 21.86 39.60 19.02
CA LYS A 107 21.84 40.88 18.28
C LYS A 107 20.86 40.86 17.12
N TYR A 108 19.64 41.26 17.44
CA TYR A 108 18.80 41.96 16.48
C TYR A 108 19.49 43.27 16.09
N GLN A 109 20.00 43.36 14.86
CA GLN A 109 20.25 44.64 14.21
C GLN A 109 19.58 44.62 12.83
N GLU A 110 18.62 45.52 12.66
CA GLU A 110 18.04 45.86 11.37
C GLU A 110 19.09 46.61 10.55
N GLU A 111 19.64 45.98 9.51
CA GLU A 111 20.29 46.70 8.42
C GLU A 111 19.39 46.65 7.18
N ASN A 112 18.53 47.67 7.09
CA ASN A 112 18.00 48.12 5.81
C ASN A 112 19.12 48.81 5.00
N GLU A 113 18.91 48.89 3.69
CA GLU A 113 19.74 49.58 2.69
C GLU A 113 21.08 48.93 2.31
N PHE A 114 21.04 48.07 1.29
CA PHE A 114 22.02 48.18 0.21
C PHE A 114 21.35 48.20 -1.18
N LEU A 115 21.80 49.14 -2.01
CA LEU A 115 21.16 49.51 -3.26
C LEU A 115 21.08 48.38 -4.30
N GLY A 116 19.86 48.15 -4.81
CA GLY A 116 19.57 48.70 -6.15
C GLY A 116 20.18 48.03 -7.38
N VAL A 117 20.73 46.81 -7.30
CA VAL A 117 20.86 45.97 -8.50
C VAL A 117 19.53 45.26 -8.74
N ILE A 118 18.70 45.80 -9.64
CA ILE A 118 17.56 45.06 -10.18
C ILE A 118 18.15 43.95 -11.06
N ASP A 119 18.29 42.75 -10.49
CA ASP A 119 18.65 41.55 -11.23
C ASP A 119 17.73 41.42 -12.44
N SER A 120 18.26 41.55 -13.66
CA SER A 120 17.43 41.46 -14.86
C SER A 120 16.78 40.07 -14.96
N PRO A 121 15.57 39.92 -15.53
CA PRO A 121 14.91 38.62 -15.64
C PRO A 121 15.77 37.55 -16.32
N GLY A 122 16.62 37.95 -17.27
CA GLY A 122 17.59 37.05 -17.91
C GLY A 122 18.70 36.58 -16.96
N LEU A 123 19.16 37.42 -16.02
CA LEU A 123 20.09 37.01 -14.98
C LEU A 123 19.40 36.12 -13.93
N LEU A 124 18.17 36.46 -13.50
CA LEU A 124 17.40 35.62 -12.58
C LEU A 124 17.12 34.22 -13.16
N ARG A 125 16.74 34.13 -14.44
CA ARG A 125 16.55 32.82 -15.12
C ARG A 125 17.84 32.02 -15.23
N LYS A 126 18.97 32.64 -15.61
CA LYS A 126 20.29 31.98 -15.60
C LYS A 126 20.74 31.57 -14.20
N LYS A 127 20.31 32.29 -13.17
CA LYS A 127 20.58 31.93 -11.78
C LYS A 127 19.71 30.75 -11.33
N LYS A 128 18.41 30.75 -11.69
CA LYS A 128 17.49 29.62 -11.49
C LYS A 128 18.05 28.34 -12.11
N GLU A 129 18.38 28.38 -13.40
CA GLU A 129 18.97 27.25 -14.14
C GLU A 129 20.24 26.71 -13.48
N ARG A 130 21.11 27.59 -12.93
CA ARG A 130 22.30 27.17 -12.17
C ARG A 130 21.92 26.44 -10.88
N VAL A 131 21.02 27.01 -10.08
CA VAL A 131 20.55 26.43 -8.81
C VAL A 131 19.84 25.09 -9.05
N ASP A 132 18.98 25.00 -10.07
CA ASP A 132 18.30 23.75 -10.47
C ASP A 132 19.31 22.66 -10.87
N ASN A 133 20.36 23.02 -11.60
CA ASN A 133 21.43 22.08 -11.98
C ASN A 133 22.28 21.66 -10.76
N GLU A 134 22.52 22.55 -9.80
CA GLU A 134 23.23 22.26 -8.56
C GLU A 134 22.39 21.35 -7.64
N ILE A 135 21.08 21.58 -7.52
CA ILE A 135 20.11 20.68 -6.84
C ILE A 135 20.10 19.31 -7.50
N LYS A 136 20.06 19.23 -8.84
CA LYS A 136 20.15 17.95 -9.59
C LYS A 136 21.46 17.22 -9.33
N GLN A 137 22.59 17.93 -9.21
CA GLN A 137 23.87 17.33 -8.86
C GLN A 137 23.89 16.84 -7.40
N LYS A 138 23.44 17.67 -6.45
CA LYS A 138 23.41 17.34 -5.02
C LYS A 138 22.49 16.16 -4.70
N ASN A 139 21.36 16.04 -5.40
CA ASN A 139 20.50 14.86 -5.30
C ASN A 139 21.18 13.57 -5.82
N LYS A 140 22.02 13.64 -6.87
CA LYS A 140 22.84 12.49 -7.29
C LYS A 140 23.88 12.13 -6.22
N GLU A 141 24.57 13.12 -5.65
CA GLU A 141 25.53 12.90 -4.54
C GLU A 141 24.85 12.25 -3.32
N TYR A 142 23.65 12.72 -2.95
CA TYR A 142 22.83 12.16 -1.86
C TYR A 142 22.44 10.70 -2.12
N ASN A 143 21.99 10.37 -3.33
CA ASN A 143 21.60 9.02 -3.71
C ASN A 143 22.79 8.06 -3.71
N ILE A 144 23.94 8.47 -4.25
CA ILE A 144 25.19 7.70 -4.21
C ILE A 144 25.64 7.40 -2.77
N LEU A 145 25.46 8.35 -1.84
CA LEU A 145 25.71 8.08 -0.42
C LEU A 145 24.69 7.10 0.18
N GLY A 146 23.42 7.19 -0.22
CA GLY A 146 22.39 6.22 0.14
C GLY A 146 22.76 4.79 -0.28
N GLU A 147 23.18 4.60 -1.53
CA GLU A 147 23.65 3.31 -2.06
C GLU A 147 24.88 2.79 -1.30
N LYS A 148 25.88 3.64 -1.05
CA LYS A 148 27.08 3.28 -0.27
C LYS A 148 26.75 2.86 1.15
N ILE A 149 25.77 3.50 1.79
CA ILE A 149 25.27 3.10 3.12
C ILE A 149 24.54 1.75 3.02
N GLY A 150 23.73 1.52 1.98
CA GLY A 150 23.09 0.24 1.69
C GLY A 150 24.10 -0.91 1.57
N VAL A 151 25.15 -0.74 0.75
CA VAL A 151 26.24 -1.73 0.60
C VAL A 151 26.93 -2.04 1.94
N ILE A 152 27.08 -1.06 2.84
CA ILE A 152 27.62 -1.31 4.19
C ILE A 152 26.61 -2.08 5.07
N ILE A 153 25.30 -1.79 4.97
CA ILE A 153 24.24 -2.53 5.66
C ILE A 153 24.19 -3.99 5.20
N ASP A 154 24.38 -4.26 3.91
CA ASP A 154 24.47 -5.62 3.39
C ASP A 154 25.78 -6.30 3.83
N ALA A 155 26.90 -5.58 3.85
CA ALA A 155 28.16 -6.09 4.37
C ALA A 155 28.05 -6.51 5.85
N PHE A 156 27.34 -5.75 6.70
CA PHE A 156 27.08 -6.13 8.09
C PHE A 156 26.40 -7.51 8.25
N GLN A 157 25.62 -7.97 7.26
CA GLN A 157 24.98 -9.29 7.31
C GLN A 157 25.96 -10.46 7.06
N THR A 158 27.18 -10.16 6.59
CA THR A 158 28.18 -11.16 6.15
C THR A 158 29.46 -11.18 7.00
N VAL A 159 29.69 -10.16 7.84
CA VAL A 159 30.86 -10.08 8.73
C VAL A 159 30.66 -10.95 9.98
N ILE A 160 31.64 -11.81 10.26
CA ILE A 160 31.68 -12.72 11.43
C ILE A 160 32.69 -12.24 12.49
N ASP A 161 33.51 -11.24 12.16
CA ASP A 161 34.62 -10.70 12.96
C ASP A 161 34.25 -9.34 13.62
N PRO A 162 34.40 -9.19 14.95
CA PRO A 162 34.12 -7.94 15.66
C PRO A 162 34.98 -6.72 15.22
N LEU A 163 36.21 -6.93 14.74
CA LEU A 163 37.07 -5.83 14.28
C LEU A 163 36.59 -5.27 12.93
N GLY A 164 36.17 -6.14 12.02
CA GLY A 164 35.47 -5.76 10.79
C GLY A 164 34.15 -5.02 11.06
N GLU A 165 33.37 -5.46 12.06
CA GLU A 165 32.11 -4.82 12.42
C GLU A 165 32.30 -3.36 12.89
N GLU A 166 33.27 -3.10 13.77
CA GLU A 166 33.56 -1.75 14.27
C GLU A 166 34.09 -0.82 13.16
N SER A 167 34.93 -1.34 12.27
CA SER A 167 35.39 -0.61 11.07
C SER A 167 34.22 -0.20 10.16
N LEU A 168 33.25 -1.10 9.94
CA LEU A 168 32.04 -0.79 9.18
C LEU A 168 31.13 0.22 9.90
N LYS A 169 31.04 0.20 11.23
CA LYS A 169 30.27 1.19 12.02
C LYS A 169 30.84 2.60 11.85
N GLN A 170 32.15 2.75 11.98
CA GLN A 170 32.83 4.03 11.78
C GLN A 170 32.67 4.54 10.33
N LYS A 171 32.75 3.64 9.35
CA LYS A 171 32.54 3.97 7.93
C LYS A 171 31.09 4.39 7.64
N LYS A 172 30.09 3.71 8.21
CA LYS A 172 28.67 4.08 8.13
C LYS A 172 28.44 5.47 8.74
N LEU A 173 28.90 5.69 9.97
CA LEU A 173 28.73 6.97 10.68
C LEU A 173 29.36 8.15 9.91
N LYS A 174 30.51 7.93 9.24
CA LYS A 174 31.12 8.94 8.38
C LYS A 174 30.23 9.30 7.18
N LEU A 175 29.71 8.30 6.46
CA LEU A 175 28.82 8.53 5.31
C LEU A 175 27.48 9.16 5.73
N GLU A 176 26.95 8.84 6.91
CA GLU A 176 25.73 9.47 7.43
C GLU A 176 25.95 10.96 7.75
N LYS A 177 27.13 11.33 8.28
CA LYS A 177 27.51 12.75 8.47
C LYS A 177 27.64 13.47 7.12
N GLU A 178 28.31 12.88 6.13
CA GLU A 178 28.42 13.44 4.77
C GLU A 178 27.04 13.62 4.12
N LYS A 179 26.16 12.62 4.26
CA LYS A 179 24.77 12.67 3.76
C LYS A 179 23.94 13.77 4.42
N LYS A 180 24.12 14.01 5.72
CA LYS A 180 23.47 15.11 6.44
C LYS A 180 23.92 16.48 5.92
N VAL A 181 25.22 16.67 5.68
CA VAL A 181 25.76 17.93 5.14
C VAL A 181 25.18 18.22 3.74
N ILE A 182 25.02 17.21 2.88
CA ILE A 182 24.37 17.40 1.57
C ILE A 182 22.89 17.73 1.69
N LEU A 183 22.17 17.17 2.67
CA LEU A 183 20.77 17.53 2.93
C LEU A 183 20.64 19.00 3.38
N GLU A 184 21.54 19.46 4.26
CA GLU A 184 21.61 20.87 4.68
C GLU A 184 22.01 21.82 3.53
N GLN A 185 22.76 21.35 2.52
CA GLN A 185 23.05 22.09 1.29
C GLN A 185 21.84 22.14 0.35
N LEU A 186 21.11 21.03 0.18
CA LEU A 186 19.89 20.97 -0.64
C LEU A 186 18.83 21.94 -0.12
N GLN A 187 18.56 21.97 1.19
CA GLN A 187 17.60 22.91 1.78
C GLN A 187 17.95 24.38 1.46
N LYS A 188 19.23 24.76 1.56
CA LYS A 188 19.69 26.12 1.24
C LYS A 188 19.51 26.48 -0.23
N LEU A 189 19.73 25.52 -1.14
CA LEU A 189 19.52 25.73 -2.57
C LEU A 189 18.02 25.82 -2.90
N GLU A 190 17.17 25.05 -2.23
CA GLU A 190 15.70 25.15 -2.37
C GLU A 190 15.18 26.50 -1.83
N ASP A 191 15.69 26.98 -0.70
CA ASP A 191 15.36 28.30 -0.16
C ASP A 191 15.81 29.43 -1.11
N GLU A 192 16.99 29.29 -1.74
CA GLU A 192 17.46 30.22 -2.77
C GLU A 192 16.59 30.17 -4.05
N LEU A 193 16.19 28.98 -4.49
CA LEU A 193 15.30 28.78 -5.63
C LEU A 193 13.94 29.46 -5.40
N ASN A 194 13.36 29.24 -4.21
CA ASN A 194 12.12 29.89 -3.77
C ASN A 194 12.25 31.42 -3.74
N LEU A 195 13.40 31.96 -3.32
CA LEU A 195 13.66 33.40 -3.35
C LEU A 195 13.79 33.94 -4.78
N ILE A 196 14.43 33.20 -5.69
CA ILE A 196 14.53 33.56 -7.12
C ILE A 196 13.14 33.56 -7.77
N ASP A 197 12.32 32.55 -7.51
CA ASP A 197 10.95 32.48 -8.03
C ASP A 197 10.06 33.58 -7.45
N LYS A 198 10.23 33.95 -6.18
CA LYS A 198 9.56 35.12 -5.58
C LYS A 198 9.96 36.42 -6.29
N LYS A 199 11.25 36.62 -6.59
CA LYS A 199 11.74 37.77 -7.37
C LYS A 199 11.20 37.78 -8.82
N LEU A 200 11.15 36.62 -9.49
CA LEU A 200 10.58 36.48 -10.83
C LEU A 200 9.08 36.81 -10.84
N ARG A 201 8.30 36.26 -9.90
CA ARG A 201 6.87 36.58 -9.73
C ARG A 201 6.63 38.07 -9.45
N GLN A 202 7.50 38.71 -8.64
CA GLN A 202 7.47 40.16 -8.44
C GLN A 202 7.74 40.93 -9.73
N HIS A 203 8.77 40.54 -10.50
CA HIS A 203 9.07 41.18 -11.78
C HIS A 203 7.92 40.99 -12.80
N ASP A 204 7.30 39.81 -12.87
CA ASP A 204 6.17 39.56 -13.76
C ASP A 204 4.89 40.30 -13.31
N SER A 205 4.66 40.46 -12.01
CA SER A 205 3.57 41.32 -11.49
C SER A 205 3.79 42.80 -11.80
N THR A 206 5.06 43.25 -11.81
CA THR A 206 5.44 44.62 -12.13
C THR A 206 5.38 44.86 -13.64
N ARG A 207 5.79 43.88 -14.45
CA ARG A 207 5.62 43.87 -15.90
C ARG A 207 4.14 43.88 -16.30
N ARG A 208 3.29 43.09 -15.64
CA ARG A 208 1.83 43.15 -15.84
C ARG A 208 1.27 44.55 -15.51
N LYS A 209 1.80 45.24 -14.49
CA LYS A 209 1.42 46.63 -14.21
C LYS A 209 1.94 47.66 -15.22
N SER A 210 3.08 47.42 -15.89
CA SER A 210 3.64 48.37 -16.87
C SER A 210 3.32 48.07 -18.35
N SER A 211 2.90 46.83 -18.68
CA SER A 211 2.44 46.46 -20.03
C SER A 211 0.93 46.66 -20.24
N ILE A 212 0.17 46.95 -19.17
CA ILE A 212 -1.26 47.28 -19.28
C ILE A 212 -1.48 48.72 -19.81
N ASP A 213 -0.50 49.63 -19.65
CA ASP A 213 -0.68 51.07 -19.89
C ASP A 213 -0.47 51.56 -21.34
N ARG A 214 -0.52 50.68 -22.36
CA ARG A 214 -0.69 51.14 -23.76
C ARG A 214 -1.25 50.16 -24.79
N GLU A 215 -1.05 48.85 -24.66
CA GLU A 215 -1.59 47.86 -25.62
C GLU A 215 -2.81 47.08 -25.09
N SER A 216 -3.03 47.03 -23.77
CA SER A 216 -4.16 46.28 -23.20
C SER A 216 -5.51 47.02 -23.27
N ALA A 217 -5.55 48.31 -23.62
CA ALA A 217 -6.78 49.09 -23.67
C ALA A 217 -7.72 48.74 -24.84
N GLU A 218 -7.19 48.16 -25.93
CA GLU A 218 -8.01 47.58 -27.01
C GLU A 218 -8.28 46.09 -26.78
N PHE A 219 -7.29 45.30 -26.36
CA PHE A 219 -7.44 43.85 -26.17
C PHE A 219 -8.38 43.43 -25.00
N ILE A 220 -8.52 44.26 -23.96
CA ILE A 220 -9.41 43.94 -22.82
C ILE A 220 -10.91 44.06 -23.21
N LYS A 221 -11.26 44.80 -24.27
CA LYS A 221 -12.66 44.89 -24.73
C LYS A 221 -13.20 43.57 -25.28
N ASP A 222 -12.35 42.70 -25.80
CA ASP A 222 -12.78 41.39 -26.32
C ASP A 222 -12.95 40.35 -25.20
N THR A 223 -12.28 40.52 -24.05
CA THR A 223 -12.42 39.60 -22.91
C THR A 223 -13.79 39.64 -22.21
N GLU A 224 -14.63 40.65 -22.45
CA GLU A 224 -16.04 40.64 -22.01
C GLU A 224 -16.98 39.90 -22.99
N ASN A 225 -16.58 39.69 -24.25
CA ASN A 225 -17.42 39.11 -25.30
C ASN A 225 -17.25 37.58 -25.47
N ALA A 226 -16.14 37.00 -25.01
CA ALA A 226 -15.87 35.56 -25.04
C ALA A 226 -16.64 34.82 -23.93
N SER A 227 -17.96 34.67 -24.10
CA SER A 227 -18.81 33.82 -23.26
C SER A 227 -18.87 32.39 -23.83
N PRO A 228 -19.04 31.35 -22.99
CA PRO A 228 -19.27 29.99 -23.48
C PRO A 228 -20.44 29.89 -24.46
N LYS A 229 -21.47 30.73 -24.26
CA LYS A 229 -22.65 30.80 -25.11
C LYS A 229 -22.34 31.37 -26.50
N SER A 230 -21.64 32.50 -26.57
CA SER A 230 -21.27 33.12 -27.86
C SER A 230 -20.32 32.24 -28.67
N LEU A 231 -19.39 31.52 -28.02
CA LEU A 231 -18.51 30.58 -28.70
C LEU A 231 -19.25 29.32 -29.19
N LEU A 232 -20.14 28.72 -28.37
CA LEU A 232 -20.83 27.47 -28.72
C LEU A 232 -22.08 27.65 -29.60
N GLU A 233 -22.69 28.84 -29.67
CA GLU A 233 -23.82 29.09 -30.59
C GLU A 233 -23.38 29.26 -32.05
N SER A 234 -22.13 29.68 -32.29
CA SER A 234 -21.52 29.70 -33.63
C SER A 234 -20.74 28.42 -33.98
N ALA A 235 -20.40 27.58 -33.00
CA ALA A 235 -19.47 26.47 -33.18
C ALA A 235 -20.02 25.32 -34.04
N GLU A 236 -19.24 24.90 -35.04
CA GLU A 236 -19.43 23.64 -35.76
C GLU A 236 -19.20 22.43 -34.83
N PRO A 237 -19.72 21.22 -35.15
CA PRO A 237 -19.64 20.06 -34.24
C PRO A 237 -18.21 19.65 -33.83
N ILE A 238 -17.22 19.90 -34.68
CA ILE A 238 -15.79 19.67 -34.36
C ILE A 238 -15.32 20.67 -33.32
N GLU A 239 -15.62 21.96 -33.47
CA GLU A 239 -15.28 23.03 -32.51
C GLU A 239 -15.94 22.81 -31.16
N GLN A 240 -17.21 22.35 -31.13
CA GLN A 240 -17.88 21.94 -29.88
C GLN A 240 -17.11 20.80 -29.18
N THR A 241 -16.54 19.86 -29.95
CA THR A 241 -15.75 18.74 -29.43
C THR A 241 -14.36 19.18 -28.98
N LEU A 242 -13.72 20.14 -29.67
CA LEU A 242 -12.48 20.78 -29.21
C LEU A 242 -12.67 21.49 -27.87
N LEU A 243 -13.74 22.29 -27.75
CA LEU A 243 -14.13 22.99 -26.52
C LEU A 243 -14.45 22.01 -25.38
N TYR A 244 -15.11 20.88 -25.67
CA TYR A 244 -15.30 19.81 -24.69
C TYR A 244 -13.98 19.18 -24.24
N ALA A 245 -13.15 18.75 -25.19
CA ALA A 245 -11.89 18.08 -24.93
C ALA A 245 -10.97 18.95 -24.07
N VAL A 246 -10.75 20.21 -24.45
CA VAL A 246 -9.90 21.13 -23.68
C VAL A 246 -10.49 21.42 -22.30
N THR A 247 -11.82 21.41 -22.12
CA THR A 247 -12.49 21.71 -20.83
C THR A 247 -12.32 20.59 -19.79
N PHE A 248 -12.31 19.33 -20.23
CA PHE A 248 -12.28 18.16 -19.33
C PHE A 248 -10.97 17.36 -19.36
N PHE A 249 -10.13 17.57 -20.38
CA PHE A 249 -8.81 16.95 -20.47
C PHE A 249 -7.70 17.98 -20.30
N GLU A 250 -7.08 17.96 -19.12
CA GLU A 250 -6.16 18.99 -18.64
C GLU A 250 -4.70 18.63 -18.94
N ASN A 251 -3.91 19.62 -19.33
CA ASN A 251 -2.45 19.52 -19.52
C ASN A 251 -1.99 18.44 -20.52
N LEU A 252 -2.82 18.09 -21.51
CA LEU A 252 -2.48 17.13 -22.57
C LEU A 252 -1.41 17.67 -23.51
N SER A 253 -0.48 16.82 -23.96
CA SER A 253 0.40 17.18 -25.08
C SER A 253 -0.43 17.35 -26.37
N PRO A 254 0.08 18.06 -27.41
CA PRO A 254 -0.61 18.15 -28.70
C PRO A 254 -0.99 16.79 -29.30
N TYR A 255 -0.14 15.78 -29.12
CA TYR A 255 -0.37 14.41 -29.57
C TYR A 255 -1.50 13.71 -28.79
N ASP A 256 -1.48 13.81 -27.46
CA ASP A 256 -2.54 13.23 -26.61
C ASP A 256 -3.88 13.92 -26.86
N PHE A 257 -3.86 15.25 -27.04
CA PHE A 257 -5.04 16.05 -27.33
C PHE A 257 -5.67 15.65 -28.67
N GLU A 258 -4.87 15.50 -29.74
CA GLU A 258 -5.38 15.02 -31.04
C GLU A 258 -6.01 13.63 -30.93
N ARG A 259 -5.42 12.71 -30.15
CA ARG A 259 -5.98 11.36 -29.93
C ARG A 259 -7.30 11.39 -29.17
N VAL A 260 -7.42 12.22 -28.12
CA VAL A 260 -8.67 12.40 -27.39
C VAL A 260 -9.76 13.00 -28.28
N VAL A 261 -9.45 14.05 -29.06
CA VAL A 261 -10.40 14.65 -30.01
C VAL A 261 -10.85 13.63 -31.05
N SER A 262 -9.94 12.83 -31.61
CA SER A 262 -10.28 11.80 -32.60
C SER A 262 -11.20 10.72 -32.02
N CYS A 263 -10.97 10.28 -30.78
CA CYS A 263 -11.85 9.35 -30.08
C CYS A 263 -13.25 9.95 -29.82
N LEU A 264 -13.34 11.21 -29.39
CA LEU A 264 -14.63 11.88 -29.18
C LEU A 264 -15.43 12.10 -30.48
N LEU A 265 -14.75 12.20 -31.61
CA LEU A 265 -15.35 12.32 -32.95
C LEU A 265 -15.66 10.97 -33.61
N GLU A 266 -15.25 9.85 -33.02
CA GLU A 266 -15.35 8.51 -33.63
C GLU A 266 -16.81 8.10 -33.86
N GLY A 267 -17.08 7.46 -35.01
CA GLY A 267 -18.43 7.11 -35.47
C GLY A 267 -19.34 8.31 -35.84
N ARG A 268 -19.02 9.54 -35.45
CA ARG A 268 -19.82 10.73 -35.76
C ARG A 268 -19.69 11.13 -37.22
N LYS A 269 -20.81 11.50 -37.83
CA LYS A 269 -20.88 11.98 -39.22
C LYS A 269 -21.48 13.38 -39.29
N THR A 270 -21.08 14.14 -40.30
CA THR A 270 -21.68 15.44 -40.63
C THR A 270 -21.92 15.56 -42.13
N THR A 271 -22.81 16.47 -42.52
CA THR A 271 -23.13 16.73 -43.93
C THR A 271 -22.30 17.90 -44.43
N ILE A 272 -21.34 17.63 -45.32
CA ILE A 272 -20.53 18.65 -45.99
C ILE A 272 -21.09 18.98 -47.38
N LYS A 273 -20.99 20.24 -47.79
CA LYS A 273 -21.43 20.69 -49.12
C LYS A 273 -20.26 20.66 -50.10
N VAL A 274 -20.13 19.54 -50.81
CA VAL A 274 -19.09 19.32 -51.82
C VAL A 274 -19.54 19.94 -53.15
N LYS A 275 -18.59 20.51 -53.89
CA LYS A 275 -18.84 21.01 -55.25
C LYS A 275 -18.60 19.86 -56.24
N SER A 276 -19.65 19.16 -56.65
CA SER A 276 -19.57 18.17 -57.73
C SER A 276 -19.70 18.86 -59.10
N GLN A 277 -18.98 18.35 -60.10
CA GLN A 277 -19.09 18.82 -61.48
C GLN A 277 -19.84 17.77 -62.29
N ILE A 278 -21.02 18.13 -62.80
CA ILE A 278 -21.83 17.26 -63.65
C ILE A 278 -21.87 17.87 -65.05
N THR A 279 -21.44 17.08 -66.04
CA THR A 279 -21.55 17.44 -67.45
C THR A 279 -22.99 17.24 -67.89
N THR A 280 -23.63 18.31 -68.37
CA THR A 280 -24.99 18.24 -68.92
C THR A 280 -25.00 17.49 -70.26
N GLU A 281 -26.18 17.08 -70.73
CA GLU A 281 -26.38 16.44 -72.04
C GLU A 281 -25.88 17.29 -73.24
N GLN A 282 -25.62 18.58 -73.02
CA GLN A 282 -25.10 19.54 -74.01
C GLN A 282 -23.57 19.71 -73.94
N GLY A 283 -22.89 18.98 -73.04
CA GLY A 283 -21.44 19.07 -72.83
C GLY A 283 -20.98 20.19 -71.88
N GLU A 284 -21.91 20.96 -71.29
CA GLU A 284 -21.54 22.01 -70.32
C GLU A 284 -21.26 21.42 -68.93
N ILE A 285 -20.13 21.77 -68.34
CA ILE A 285 -19.80 21.38 -66.96
C ILE A 285 -20.54 22.32 -65.99
N LYS A 286 -21.59 21.84 -65.33
CA LYS A 286 -22.26 22.57 -64.23
C LYS A 286 -21.71 22.13 -62.89
N THR A 287 -21.23 23.10 -62.10
CA THR A 287 -20.82 22.85 -60.71
C THR A 287 -22.06 22.92 -59.82
N ILE A 288 -22.43 21.80 -59.21
CA ILE A 288 -23.56 21.68 -58.29
C ILE A 288 -23.02 21.59 -56.86
N LYS A 289 -23.75 22.13 -55.88
CA LYS A 289 -23.44 21.92 -54.46
C LYS A 289 -24.22 20.71 -53.97
N GLU A 290 -23.53 19.58 -53.90
CA GLU A 290 -24.08 18.32 -53.46
C GLU A 290 -23.77 18.13 -51.97
N SER A 291 -24.70 17.54 -51.23
CA SER A 291 -24.56 17.34 -49.79
C SER A 291 -24.12 15.91 -49.54
N GLN A 292 -22.87 15.73 -49.11
CA GLN A 292 -22.27 14.43 -48.85
C GLN A 292 -22.11 14.23 -47.34
N GLU A 293 -22.50 13.06 -46.85
CA GLU A 293 -22.24 12.64 -45.48
C GLU A 293 -20.77 12.18 -45.36
N LYS A 294 -20.02 12.71 -44.39
CA LYS A 294 -18.61 12.36 -44.14
C LYS A 294 -18.34 12.19 -42.65
N LEU A 295 -17.40 11.32 -42.29
CA LEU A 295 -16.99 11.09 -40.90
C LEU A 295 -16.27 12.34 -40.35
N MET A 296 -16.58 12.72 -39.11
CA MET A 296 -15.95 13.89 -38.48
C MET A 296 -14.45 13.68 -38.21
N THR A 297 -14.01 12.44 -37.95
CA THR A 297 -12.60 12.06 -37.84
C THR A 297 -11.83 12.30 -39.14
N GLU A 298 -12.39 11.94 -40.29
CA GLU A 298 -11.78 12.21 -41.60
C GLU A 298 -11.64 13.72 -41.84
N ILE A 299 -12.69 14.50 -41.56
CA ILE A 299 -12.65 15.97 -41.69
C ILE A 299 -11.59 16.57 -40.75
N TRP A 300 -11.50 16.07 -39.51
CA TRP A 300 -10.49 16.50 -38.54
C TRP A 300 -9.07 16.22 -39.02
N HIS A 301 -8.78 15.00 -39.50
CA HIS A 301 -7.44 14.65 -39.97
C HIS A 301 -7.07 15.29 -41.32
N GLU A 302 -8.02 15.49 -42.23
CA GLU A 302 -7.82 16.20 -43.51
C GLU A 302 -7.75 17.73 -43.38
N SER A 303 -8.17 18.30 -42.25
CA SER A 303 -8.17 19.75 -42.05
C SER A 303 -6.75 20.31 -42.06
N LEU A 304 -6.39 20.98 -43.16
CA LEU A 304 -5.18 21.81 -43.28
C LEU A 304 -5.23 23.09 -42.39
N LYS A 305 -6.23 23.21 -41.52
CA LYS A 305 -6.53 24.40 -40.70
C LYS A 305 -6.76 24.08 -39.22
N LYS A 306 -6.15 23.01 -38.68
CA LYS A 306 -6.25 22.67 -37.24
C LYS A 306 -5.89 23.85 -36.34
N ASP A 307 -4.79 24.55 -36.61
CA ASP A 307 -4.37 25.71 -35.82
C ASP A 307 -5.39 26.86 -35.85
N GLN A 308 -6.07 27.06 -37.00
CA GLN A 308 -7.14 28.05 -37.10
C GLN A 308 -8.34 27.66 -36.23
N LEU A 309 -8.83 26.41 -36.35
CA LEU A 309 -9.93 25.87 -35.54
C LEU A 309 -9.64 25.98 -34.03
N LEU A 310 -8.41 25.69 -33.61
CA LEU A 310 -7.97 25.87 -32.23
C LEU A 310 -8.02 27.35 -31.83
N SER A 311 -7.46 28.24 -32.65
CA SER A 311 -7.45 29.68 -32.37
C SER A 311 -8.86 30.30 -32.30
N ASP A 312 -9.78 29.87 -33.18
CA ASP A 312 -11.18 30.29 -33.20
C ASP A 312 -11.92 29.84 -31.92
N CYS A 313 -11.53 28.69 -31.36
CA CYS A 313 -12.00 28.18 -30.06
C CYS A 313 -11.30 28.83 -28.83
N CYS A 314 -10.40 29.80 -29.02
CA CYS A 314 -9.51 30.34 -27.97
C CYS A 314 -8.59 29.29 -27.31
N ILE A 315 -8.21 28.25 -28.06
CA ILE A 315 -7.31 27.15 -27.65
C ILE A 315 -5.92 27.38 -28.27
N GLY A 316 -4.85 27.08 -27.53
CA GLY A 316 -3.49 27.21 -28.02
C GLY A 316 -2.49 26.31 -27.30
N SER A 317 -1.24 26.32 -27.77
CA SER A 317 -0.12 25.69 -27.08
C SER A 317 0.35 26.60 -25.94
N VAL A 318 0.33 26.07 -24.71
CA VAL A 318 0.75 26.73 -23.48
C VAL A 318 1.97 26.00 -22.93
N THR A 319 3.00 26.73 -22.52
CA THR A 319 4.17 26.16 -21.83
C THR A 319 3.92 26.17 -20.33
N LEU A 320 4.04 25.01 -19.67
CA LEU A 320 3.94 24.85 -18.22
C LEU A 320 5.25 25.26 -17.50
N GLU A 321 5.24 25.27 -16.16
CA GLU A 321 6.42 25.62 -15.35
C GLU A 321 7.61 24.64 -15.51
N ASP A 322 7.37 23.44 -16.06
CA ASP A 322 8.38 22.41 -16.37
C ASP A 322 8.88 22.46 -17.83
N ASP A 323 8.64 23.57 -18.52
CA ASP A 323 8.88 23.79 -19.96
C ASP A 323 8.11 22.82 -20.91
N SER A 324 7.20 21.97 -20.40
CA SER A 324 6.39 21.11 -21.26
C SER A 324 5.31 21.90 -22.01
N GLN A 325 5.10 21.58 -23.29
CA GLN A 325 4.04 22.17 -24.11
C GLN A 325 2.75 21.34 -23.98
N VAL A 326 1.66 22.01 -23.67
CA VAL A 326 0.32 21.43 -23.53
C VAL A 326 -0.72 22.21 -24.33
N VAL A 327 -1.82 21.57 -24.68
CA VAL A 327 -2.97 22.25 -25.30
C VAL A 327 -3.95 22.67 -24.21
N ASP A 328 -4.21 23.99 -24.10
CA ASP A 328 -5.15 24.57 -23.13
C ASP A 328 -5.85 25.81 -23.73
N PHE A 329 -6.84 26.35 -23.04
CA PHE A 329 -7.38 27.66 -23.29
C PHE A 329 -6.28 28.74 -23.14
N VAL A 330 -6.21 29.66 -24.10
CA VAL A 330 -5.41 30.88 -24.01
C VAL A 330 -5.80 31.72 -22.78
N PHE A 331 -7.06 31.60 -22.33
CA PHE A 331 -7.59 32.23 -21.13
C PHE A 331 -8.05 31.17 -20.11
N PRO A 332 -7.25 30.82 -19.09
CA PRO A 332 -7.55 29.73 -18.15
C PRO A 332 -8.93 29.83 -17.47
N GLN A 333 -9.43 31.05 -17.24
CA GLN A 333 -10.78 31.28 -16.68
C GLN A 333 -11.94 30.75 -17.53
N LEU A 334 -11.73 30.43 -18.81
CA LEU A 334 -12.76 29.84 -19.67
C LEU A 334 -13.12 28.42 -19.24
N ARG A 335 -12.15 27.65 -18.73
CA ARG A 335 -12.33 26.26 -18.28
C ARG A 335 -13.52 26.07 -17.35
N GLU A 336 -13.53 26.79 -16.23
CA GLU A 336 -14.63 26.68 -15.25
C GLU A 336 -15.95 27.25 -15.78
N LYS A 337 -15.91 28.31 -16.60
CA LYS A 337 -17.10 28.83 -17.30
C LYS A 337 -17.71 27.79 -18.25
N PHE A 338 -16.88 27.03 -18.98
CA PHE A 338 -17.34 25.94 -19.85
C PHE A 338 -17.83 24.73 -19.06
N LYS A 339 -17.17 24.32 -17.96
CA LYS A 339 -17.69 23.27 -17.05
C LYS A 339 -19.09 23.63 -16.55
N ASP A 340 -19.30 24.86 -16.07
CA ASP A 340 -20.61 25.33 -15.61
C ASP A 340 -21.64 25.40 -16.75
N TYR A 341 -21.25 25.85 -17.95
CA TYR A 341 -22.12 25.92 -19.12
C TYR A 341 -22.55 24.53 -19.62
N PHE A 342 -21.62 23.59 -19.78
CA PHE A 342 -21.94 22.21 -20.18
C PHE A 342 -22.88 21.53 -19.18
N LYS A 343 -22.69 21.77 -17.88
CA LYS A 343 -23.55 21.24 -16.82
C LYS A 343 -24.96 21.81 -16.80
N ARG A 344 -25.13 23.12 -17.05
CA ARG A 344 -26.41 23.82 -16.91
C ARG A 344 -27.20 23.92 -18.22
N GLU A 345 -26.53 24.32 -19.30
CA GLU A 345 -27.15 24.67 -20.58
C GLU A 345 -27.07 23.55 -21.62
N ARG A 346 -26.09 22.65 -21.51
CA ARG A 346 -25.87 21.53 -22.46
C ARG A 346 -25.70 20.13 -21.81
N PRO A 347 -26.52 19.74 -20.81
CA PRO A 347 -26.32 18.50 -20.04
C PRO A 347 -26.43 17.22 -20.90
N LEU A 348 -27.27 17.22 -21.95
CA LEU A 348 -27.38 16.07 -22.86
C LEU A 348 -26.11 15.87 -23.69
N TYR A 349 -25.51 16.95 -24.20
CA TYR A 349 -24.25 16.90 -24.93
C TYR A 349 -23.08 16.47 -24.02
N LEU A 350 -23.05 16.98 -22.78
CA LEU A 350 -22.10 16.54 -21.76
C LEU A 350 -22.21 15.03 -21.48
N SER A 351 -23.43 14.51 -21.36
CA SER A 351 -23.69 13.08 -21.21
C SER A 351 -23.23 12.27 -22.42
N GLU A 352 -23.55 12.72 -23.63
CA GLU A 352 -23.22 12.03 -24.87
C GLU A 352 -21.70 11.96 -25.10
N GLN A 353 -20.99 13.06 -24.85
CA GLN A 353 -19.53 13.08 -24.90
C GLN A 353 -18.90 12.28 -23.77
N PHE A 354 -19.50 12.24 -22.57
CA PHE A 354 -19.02 11.38 -21.49
C PHE A 354 -19.11 9.89 -21.83
N GLU A 355 -20.17 9.44 -22.49
CA GLU A 355 -20.31 8.03 -22.91
C GLU A 355 -19.16 7.58 -23.83
N GLN A 356 -18.65 8.48 -24.69
CA GLN A 356 -17.44 8.25 -25.50
C GLN A 356 -16.15 8.37 -24.67
N ALA A 357 -16.04 9.44 -23.86
CA ALA A 357 -14.84 9.78 -23.11
C ALA A 357 -14.46 8.77 -22.01
N LYS A 358 -15.44 8.12 -21.38
CA LYS A 358 -15.21 7.36 -20.13
C LYS A 358 -14.28 6.17 -20.28
N LEU A 359 -14.20 5.54 -21.46
CA LEU A 359 -13.27 4.42 -21.69
C LEU A 359 -11.80 4.87 -21.75
N LEU A 360 -11.54 6.17 -21.95
CA LEU A 360 -10.19 6.76 -21.86
C LEU A 360 -9.59 6.67 -20.44
N LEU A 361 -10.35 6.24 -19.42
CA LEU A 361 -9.79 5.88 -18.11
C LEU A 361 -8.77 4.71 -18.23
N PHE A 362 -8.92 3.85 -19.24
CA PHE A 362 -8.06 2.71 -19.53
C PHE A 362 -6.93 3.00 -20.52
N TYR A 363 -6.78 4.26 -20.98
CA TYR A 363 -5.65 4.64 -21.82
C TYR A 363 -4.31 4.38 -21.11
N SER A 364 -3.28 4.05 -21.88
CA SER A 364 -1.90 3.89 -21.39
C SER A 364 -1.33 5.19 -20.82
N GLU A 365 -1.61 6.30 -21.51
CA GLU A 365 -1.07 7.62 -21.22
C GLU A 365 -1.71 8.20 -19.95
N VAL A 366 -0.87 8.41 -18.93
CA VAL A 366 -1.30 8.72 -17.56
C VAL A 366 -2.15 10.00 -17.48
N LYS A 367 -1.80 11.06 -18.23
CA LYS A 367 -2.55 12.33 -18.24
C LYS A 367 -3.97 12.19 -18.81
N VAL A 368 -4.14 11.39 -19.87
CA VAL A 368 -5.44 11.10 -20.48
C VAL A 368 -6.32 10.31 -19.50
N ALA A 369 -5.75 9.26 -18.89
CA ALA A 369 -6.47 8.45 -17.91
C ALA A 369 -6.85 9.23 -16.64
N ILE A 370 -5.96 10.10 -16.13
CA ILE A 370 -6.26 10.99 -14.98
C ILE A 370 -7.40 11.95 -15.34
N SER A 371 -7.35 12.58 -16.51
CA SER A 371 -8.41 13.47 -16.98
C SER A 371 -9.76 12.76 -17.10
N ALA A 372 -9.77 11.55 -17.68
CA ALA A 372 -10.98 10.72 -17.78
C ALA A 372 -11.50 10.30 -16.40
N MET A 373 -10.63 10.01 -15.42
CA MET A 373 -11.02 9.78 -14.02
C MET A 373 -11.65 11.04 -13.41
N SER A 374 -11.02 12.20 -13.51
CA SER A 374 -11.56 13.48 -13.01
C SER A 374 -12.93 13.83 -13.62
N LEU A 375 -13.09 13.64 -14.94
CA LEU A 375 -14.37 13.78 -15.64
C LEU A 375 -15.41 12.79 -15.13
N SER A 376 -15.02 11.54 -14.89
CA SER A 376 -15.93 10.51 -14.37
C SER A 376 -16.40 10.80 -12.95
N VAL A 377 -15.49 11.27 -12.08
CA VAL A 377 -15.85 11.75 -10.74
C VAL A 377 -16.79 12.95 -10.86
N TYR A 378 -16.48 13.94 -11.72
CA TYR A 378 -17.33 15.09 -11.98
C TYR A 378 -18.75 14.68 -12.40
N MET A 379 -18.89 13.72 -13.33
CA MET A 379 -20.18 13.19 -13.78
C MET A 379 -20.91 12.42 -12.67
N ALA A 380 -20.21 11.56 -11.92
CA ALA A 380 -20.77 10.90 -10.73
C ALA A 380 -21.23 11.93 -9.67
N THR A 381 -20.59 13.11 -9.60
CA THR A 381 -21.07 14.18 -8.70
C THR A 381 -22.37 14.88 -9.17
N ILE A 382 -22.76 14.71 -10.44
CA ILE A 382 -24.01 15.23 -11.01
C ILE A 382 -25.13 14.19 -10.89
N SER A 383 -24.87 12.94 -11.27
CA SER A 383 -25.78 11.80 -11.05
C SER A 383 -24.99 10.58 -10.55
N PRO A 384 -24.95 10.35 -9.22
CA PRO A 384 -24.15 9.27 -8.62
C PRO A 384 -24.53 7.88 -9.12
N ASN A 385 -25.82 7.57 -9.20
CA ASN A 385 -26.27 6.23 -9.63
C ASN A 385 -25.87 5.95 -11.09
N THR A 386 -26.21 6.86 -12.00
CA THR A 386 -26.00 6.70 -13.45
C THR A 386 -24.52 6.67 -13.84
N TYR A 387 -23.73 7.64 -13.35
CA TYR A 387 -22.36 7.86 -13.83
C TYR A 387 -21.28 7.36 -12.87
N GLY A 388 -21.66 6.85 -11.69
CA GLY A 388 -20.74 6.19 -10.78
C GLY A 388 -21.13 4.73 -10.56
N ARG A 389 -22.22 4.43 -9.83
CA ARG A 389 -22.53 3.04 -9.42
C ARG A 389 -22.69 2.10 -10.62
N ASP A 390 -23.66 2.38 -11.49
CA ASP A 390 -24.03 1.44 -12.56
C ASP A 390 -22.89 1.28 -13.56
N TRP A 391 -22.15 2.36 -13.80
CA TRP A 391 -20.95 2.37 -14.64
C TRP A 391 -19.77 1.59 -14.05
N LEU A 392 -19.51 1.68 -12.74
CA LEU A 392 -18.49 0.88 -12.06
C LEU A 392 -18.80 -0.63 -12.18
N PHE A 393 -20.06 -1.03 -12.01
CA PHE A 393 -20.47 -2.43 -12.26
C PHE A 393 -20.26 -2.83 -13.72
N ARG A 394 -20.64 -1.96 -14.68
CA ARG A 394 -20.47 -2.21 -16.12
C ARG A 394 -18.99 -2.42 -16.50
N ILE A 395 -18.09 -1.63 -15.92
CA ILE A 395 -16.64 -1.79 -16.06
C ILE A 395 -16.18 -3.17 -15.57
N ILE A 396 -16.63 -3.58 -14.38
CA ILE A 396 -16.20 -4.85 -13.80
C ILE A 396 -16.74 -6.05 -14.60
N SER A 397 -17.97 -5.96 -15.14
CA SER A 397 -18.51 -7.01 -16.02
C SER A 397 -17.78 -7.15 -17.36
N TRP A 398 -17.03 -6.12 -17.80
CA TRP A 398 -16.17 -6.20 -18.99
C TRP A 398 -14.80 -6.82 -18.73
N VAL A 399 -14.46 -7.18 -17.48
CA VAL A 399 -13.26 -7.97 -17.20
C VAL A 399 -13.53 -9.41 -17.64
N PRO A 400 -12.85 -9.95 -18.68
CA PRO A 400 -13.17 -11.28 -19.17
C PRO A 400 -12.89 -12.35 -18.10
N LEU A 401 -13.96 -13.03 -17.69
CA LEU A 401 -13.96 -14.25 -16.88
C LEU A 401 -14.05 -15.46 -17.82
N ASP A 402 -13.01 -15.68 -18.63
CA ASP A 402 -12.83 -16.84 -19.52
C ASP A 402 -14.01 -17.17 -20.47
N GLN A 403 -14.89 -16.22 -20.77
CA GLN A 403 -16.07 -16.41 -21.63
C GLN A 403 -16.02 -15.56 -22.89
N GLU A 404 -16.40 -16.17 -24.02
CA GLU A 404 -16.61 -15.52 -25.31
C GLU A 404 -17.86 -14.63 -25.23
N ILE A 405 -17.67 -13.34 -24.98
CA ILE A 405 -18.74 -12.33 -25.00
C ILE A 405 -18.92 -11.81 -26.43
N ASN A 406 -20.17 -11.59 -26.81
CA ASN A 406 -20.58 -11.20 -28.16
C ASN A 406 -20.65 -9.66 -28.25
N PRO A 407 -19.82 -8.99 -29.08
CA PRO A 407 -19.51 -7.58 -28.87
C PRO A 407 -20.58 -6.59 -29.37
N GLU A 408 -20.90 -5.61 -28.53
CA GLU A 408 -21.42 -4.30 -28.95
C GLU A 408 -20.28 -3.26 -28.97
N SER A 409 -20.44 -2.17 -29.73
CA SER A 409 -19.33 -1.27 -30.15
C SER A 409 -18.50 -0.62 -29.03
N ALA A 410 -18.99 -0.57 -27.79
CA ALA A 410 -18.19 -0.09 -26.65
C ALA A 410 -17.10 -1.09 -26.22
N GLU A 411 -17.29 -2.39 -26.51
CA GLU A 411 -16.31 -3.43 -26.22
C GLU A 411 -15.15 -3.41 -27.20
N GLU A 412 -15.35 -3.08 -28.48
CA GLU A 412 -14.28 -3.00 -29.48
C GLU A 412 -13.20 -1.96 -29.12
N LEU A 413 -13.61 -0.78 -28.64
CA LEU A 413 -12.68 0.27 -28.21
C LEU A 413 -11.93 -0.14 -26.93
N LEU A 414 -12.64 -0.73 -25.95
CA LEU A 414 -12.02 -1.24 -24.72
C LEU A 414 -11.04 -2.39 -25.03
N GLU A 415 -11.43 -3.33 -25.89
CA GLU A 415 -10.60 -4.43 -26.36
C GLU A 415 -9.38 -3.91 -27.13
N GLY A 416 -9.53 -2.88 -27.97
CA GLY A 416 -8.43 -2.18 -28.64
C GLY A 416 -7.42 -1.54 -27.69
N LEU A 417 -7.88 -0.96 -26.57
CA LEU A 417 -7.02 -0.44 -25.50
C LEU A 417 -6.36 -1.57 -24.72
N LEU A 418 -7.10 -2.62 -24.35
CA LEU A 418 -6.60 -3.75 -23.57
C LEU A 418 -5.67 -4.67 -24.37
N LYS A 419 -5.79 -4.75 -25.70
CA LYS A 419 -4.87 -5.47 -26.61
C LYS A 419 -3.42 -4.98 -26.52
N GLN A 420 -3.20 -3.74 -26.07
CA GLN A 420 -1.86 -3.19 -25.81
C GLN A 420 -1.24 -3.68 -24.49
N ILE A 421 -2.05 -4.32 -23.65
CA ILE A 421 -1.67 -4.86 -22.34
C ILE A 421 -1.66 -6.39 -22.43
N GLU A 422 -0.55 -6.99 -22.00
CA GLU A 422 -0.41 -8.45 -21.89
C GLU A 422 -1.60 -9.06 -21.12
N SER A 423 -2.24 -10.09 -21.67
CA SER A 423 -3.50 -10.64 -21.15
C SER A 423 -3.45 -11.00 -19.67
N ALA A 424 -2.34 -11.60 -19.22
CA ALA A 424 -2.08 -11.93 -17.82
C ALA A 424 -2.05 -10.72 -16.85
N LYS A 425 -1.95 -9.49 -17.37
CA LYS A 425 -1.90 -8.23 -16.61
C LYS A 425 -3.14 -7.34 -16.78
N GLN A 426 -4.02 -7.63 -17.74
CA GLN A 426 -5.22 -6.81 -18.02
C GLN A 426 -6.11 -6.66 -16.78
N GLN A 427 -6.44 -7.76 -16.09
CA GLN A 427 -7.23 -7.72 -14.86
C GLN A 427 -6.58 -6.84 -13.78
N TRP A 428 -5.26 -6.97 -13.58
CA TRP A 428 -4.52 -6.17 -12.59
C TRP A 428 -4.53 -4.67 -12.93
N PHE A 429 -4.44 -4.32 -14.21
CA PHE A 429 -4.54 -2.94 -14.70
C PHE A 429 -5.94 -2.36 -14.50
N ILE A 430 -7.00 -3.11 -14.87
CA ILE A 430 -8.39 -2.67 -14.72
C ILE A 430 -8.71 -2.44 -13.23
N TYR A 431 -8.42 -3.40 -12.35
CA TYR A 431 -8.61 -3.22 -10.91
C TYR A 431 -7.75 -2.07 -10.36
N GLY A 432 -6.56 -1.83 -10.92
CA GLY A 432 -5.74 -0.65 -10.62
C GLY A 432 -6.46 0.65 -10.93
N ARG A 433 -6.92 0.83 -12.17
CA ARG A 433 -7.64 2.02 -12.62
C ARG A 433 -8.95 2.24 -11.86
N VAL A 434 -9.74 1.18 -11.64
CA VAL A 434 -10.97 1.25 -10.84
C VAL A 434 -10.68 1.64 -9.39
N SER A 435 -9.59 1.16 -8.80
CA SER A 435 -9.18 1.59 -7.45
C SER A 435 -8.79 3.07 -7.42
N SER A 436 -8.01 3.55 -8.38
CA SER A 436 -7.64 4.98 -8.48
C SER A 436 -8.87 5.89 -8.65
N LEU A 437 -9.83 5.46 -9.46
CA LEU A 437 -11.11 6.14 -9.65
C LEU A 437 -11.94 6.19 -8.35
N ILE A 438 -12.06 5.06 -7.63
CA ILE A 438 -12.79 5.02 -6.35
C ILE A 438 -12.08 5.87 -5.29
N ALA A 439 -10.74 5.90 -5.24
CA ALA A 439 -10.00 6.80 -4.37
C ALA A 439 -10.38 8.27 -4.63
N GLN A 440 -10.35 8.73 -5.88
CA GLN A 440 -10.79 10.08 -6.24
C GLN A 440 -12.28 10.33 -5.94
N MET A 441 -13.15 9.32 -6.01
CA MET A 441 -14.55 9.46 -5.56
C MET A 441 -14.65 9.65 -4.04
N LEU A 442 -13.79 8.98 -3.26
CA LEU A 442 -13.77 9.08 -1.79
C LEU A 442 -13.27 10.45 -1.29
N ASP A 443 -12.56 11.23 -2.11
CA ASP A 443 -12.25 12.65 -1.81
C ASP A 443 -13.51 13.55 -1.78
N TYR A 444 -14.67 13.05 -2.24
CA TYR A 444 -15.95 13.76 -2.20
C TYR A 444 -16.95 13.06 -1.26
N PRO A 445 -17.24 13.61 -0.06
CA PRO A 445 -18.11 12.96 0.93
C PRO A 445 -19.49 12.50 0.42
N ARG A 446 -20.06 13.23 -0.56
CA ARG A 446 -21.33 12.87 -1.21
C ARG A 446 -21.27 11.58 -2.06
N LEU A 447 -20.09 11.06 -2.35
CA LEU A 447 -19.87 9.82 -3.11
C LEU A 447 -19.42 8.65 -2.21
N HIS A 448 -19.23 8.84 -0.89
CA HIS A 448 -18.85 7.74 0.02
C HIS A 448 -19.83 6.57 -0.04
N SER A 449 -21.14 6.85 0.04
CA SER A 449 -22.20 5.85 -0.06
C SER A 449 -22.25 5.12 -1.40
N LEU A 450 -21.67 5.69 -2.46
CA LEU A 450 -21.57 5.06 -3.77
C LEU A 450 -20.48 3.98 -3.78
N ALA A 451 -19.31 4.28 -3.20
CA ALA A 451 -18.25 3.29 -3.03
C ALA A 451 -18.77 2.12 -2.17
N ASP A 452 -19.43 2.42 -1.05
CA ASP A 452 -20.05 1.39 -0.21
C ASP A 452 -21.11 0.57 -0.95
N SER A 453 -21.98 1.23 -1.74
CA SER A 453 -22.99 0.53 -2.54
C SER A 453 -22.40 -0.34 -3.64
N PHE A 454 -21.24 0.04 -4.19
CA PHE A 454 -20.50 -0.75 -5.18
C PHE A 454 -19.89 -2.00 -4.52
N PHE A 455 -19.15 -1.84 -3.42
CA PHE A 455 -18.59 -2.99 -2.71
C PHE A 455 -19.65 -3.94 -2.15
N ASN A 456 -20.75 -3.42 -1.59
CA ASN A 456 -21.87 -4.25 -1.12
C ASN A 456 -22.53 -5.03 -2.26
N GLY A 457 -22.66 -4.45 -3.46
CA GLY A 457 -23.22 -5.16 -4.62
C GLY A 457 -22.31 -6.29 -5.11
N LEU A 458 -21.00 -6.07 -5.20
CA LEU A 458 -20.03 -7.13 -5.53
C LEU A 458 -20.02 -8.26 -4.48
N ILE A 459 -20.06 -7.92 -3.19
CA ILE A 459 -20.23 -8.91 -2.11
C ILE A 459 -21.55 -9.69 -2.26
N GLY A 460 -22.63 -9.03 -2.68
CA GLY A 460 -23.93 -9.66 -2.92
C GLY A 460 -23.98 -10.56 -4.17
N GLN A 461 -23.14 -10.28 -5.17
CA GLN A 461 -22.97 -11.09 -6.38
C GLN A 461 -22.03 -12.29 -6.18
N GLY A 462 -21.21 -12.26 -5.13
CA GLY A 462 -20.20 -13.29 -4.83
C GLY A 462 -18.81 -12.99 -5.39
N ASP A 463 -18.58 -11.78 -5.90
CA ASP A 463 -17.32 -11.33 -6.53
C ASP A 463 -16.23 -10.99 -5.50
N TYR A 464 -16.06 -11.84 -4.48
CA TYR A 464 -15.15 -11.64 -3.35
C TYR A 464 -13.70 -11.42 -3.80
N GLY A 465 -13.27 -12.08 -4.88
CA GLY A 465 -11.94 -11.90 -5.46
C GLY A 465 -11.71 -10.48 -5.99
N ILE A 466 -12.72 -9.88 -6.61
CA ILE A 466 -12.67 -8.50 -7.14
C ILE A 466 -12.65 -7.50 -6.00
N VAL A 467 -13.53 -7.69 -5.00
CA VAL A 467 -13.55 -6.88 -3.78
C VAL A 467 -12.19 -6.91 -3.07
N PHE A 468 -11.57 -8.09 -2.91
CA PHE A 468 -10.22 -8.21 -2.36
C PHE A 468 -9.18 -7.42 -3.16
N GLN A 469 -9.20 -7.49 -4.49
CA GLN A 469 -8.24 -6.78 -5.34
C GLN A 469 -8.35 -5.25 -5.21
N ILE A 470 -9.57 -4.71 -5.19
CA ILE A 470 -9.80 -3.26 -5.10
C ILE A 470 -9.56 -2.78 -3.65
N ALA A 471 -10.19 -3.42 -2.66
CA ALA A 471 -10.04 -3.05 -1.25
C ALA A 471 -8.58 -3.13 -0.76
N LYS A 472 -7.78 -4.08 -1.28
CA LYS A 472 -6.33 -4.16 -1.00
C LYS A 472 -5.57 -2.91 -1.46
N ARG A 473 -5.95 -2.31 -2.59
CA ARG A 473 -5.30 -1.09 -3.14
C ARG A 473 -5.76 0.17 -2.39
N LEU A 474 -7.01 0.18 -1.91
CA LEU A 474 -7.59 1.27 -1.14
C LEU A 474 -7.29 1.21 0.37
N PHE A 475 -6.68 0.13 0.88
CA PHE A 475 -6.60 -0.15 2.32
C PHE A 475 -5.98 0.97 3.18
N SER A 476 -5.06 1.76 2.61
CA SER A 476 -4.40 2.89 3.28
C SER A 476 -5.04 4.26 2.99
N HIS A 477 -6.16 4.31 2.27
CA HIS A 477 -6.87 5.56 1.97
C HIS A 477 -7.64 6.04 3.21
N PRO A 478 -7.55 7.33 3.62
CA PRO A 478 -8.12 7.80 4.89
C PRO A 478 -9.64 7.63 4.96
N GLU A 479 -10.34 7.97 3.87
CA GLU A 479 -11.79 7.86 3.74
C GLU A 479 -12.27 6.43 3.37
N PHE A 480 -11.42 5.40 3.47
CA PHE A 480 -11.78 4.01 3.19
C PHE A 480 -11.60 3.13 4.42
N ASP A 481 -12.69 2.52 4.91
CA ASP A 481 -12.58 1.52 5.98
C ASP A 481 -12.13 0.15 5.43
N GLY A 482 -10.83 0.07 5.13
CA GLY A 482 -10.18 -1.16 4.69
C GLY A 482 -10.35 -2.31 5.69
N PHE A 483 -10.43 -2.01 7.00
CA PHE A 483 -10.63 -3.04 8.02
C PHE A 483 -12.04 -3.62 7.93
N TYR A 484 -13.09 -2.79 7.85
CA TYR A 484 -14.46 -3.25 7.62
C TYR A 484 -14.59 -4.14 6.37
N TRP A 485 -14.02 -3.72 5.24
CA TRP A 485 -14.12 -4.50 4.00
C TRP A 485 -13.36 -5.83 4.09
N PHE A 486 -12.20 -5.86 4.72
CA PHE A 486 -11.51 -7.12 4.99
C PHE A 486 -12.27 -8.02 5.98
N LYS A 487 -13.00 -7.46 6.96
CA LYS A 487 -13.92 -8.25 7.80
C LYS A 487 -15.03 -8.91 6.96
N GLN A 488 -15.66 -8.18 6.03
CA GLN A 488 -16.68 -8.75 5.13
C GLN A 488 -16.11 -9.89 4.27
N LEU A 489 -14.89 -9.73 3.75
CA LEU A 489 -14.19 -10.78 2.99
C LEU A 489 -13.89 -12.02 3.86
N LEU A 490 -13.43 -11.81 5.10
CA LEU A 490 -13.20 -12.91 6.04
C LEU A 490 -14.49 -13.64 6.41
N ASP A 491 -15.61 -12.95 6.61
CA ASP A 491 -16.87 -13.59 6.98
C ASP A 491 -17.54 -14.30 5.78
N ARG A 492 -17.66 -13.61 4.65
CA ARG A 492 -18.51 -14.03 3.52
C ARG A 492 -17.76 -14.70 2.36
N GLY A 493 -16.47 -14.43 2.21
CA GLY A 493 -15.68 -14.89 1.06
C GLY A 493 -15.60 -16.42 0.94
N ASP A 494 -15.22 -16.89 -0.25
CA ASP A 494 -14.80 -18.27 -0.44
C ASP A 494 -13.50 -18.59 0.33
N VAL A 495 -13.11 -19.87 0.35
CA VAL A 495 -11.94 -20.35 1.11
C VAL A 495 -10.63 -19.70 0.64
N GLU A 496 -10.46 -19.43 -0.66
CA GLU A 496 -9.25 -18.82 -1.20
C GLU A 496 -9.19 -17.33 -0.86
N VAL A 497 -10.31 -16.61 -0.99
CA VAL A 497 -10.39 -15.19 -0.63
C VAL A 497 -10.22 -14.99 0.88
N LYS A 498 -10.79 -15.85 1.72
CA LYS A 498 -10.57 -15.84 3.17
C LYS A 498 -9.10 -15.97 3.54
N ASP A 499 -8.39 -16.94 2.95
CA ASP A 499 -6.96 -17.14 3.14
C ASP A 499 -6.13 -15.95 2.64
N ARG A 500 -6.42 -15.43 1.44
CA ARG A 500 -5.74 -14.24 0.87
C ARG A 500 -5.97 -12.98 1.71
N ALA A 501 -7.20 -12.76 2.19
CA ALA A 501 -7.56 -11.64 3.05
C ALA A 501 -6.83 -11.71 4.40
N TYR A 502 -6.82 -12.87 5.04
CA TYR A 502 -6.11 -13.06 6.31
C TYR A 502 -4.60 -12.88 6.16
N LYS A 503 -3.98 -13.48 5.13
CA LYS A 503 -2.54 -13.30 4.83
C LYS A 503 -2.17 -11.85 4.59
N PHE A 504 -3.04 -11.08 3.94
CA PHE A 504 -2.83 -9.64 3.76
C PHE A 504 -2.86 -8.88 5.09
N LEU A 505 -3.81 -9.16 5.99
CA LEU A 505 -3.84 -8.53 7.32
C LEU A 505 -2.59 -8.88 8.16
N CYS A 506 -2.13 -10.13 8.13
CA CYS A 506 -0.86 -10.51 8.76
C CYS A 506 0.34 -9.75 8.16
N HIS A 507 0.36 -9.56 6.83
CA HIS A 507 1.41 -8.80 6.15
C HIS A 507 1.36 -7.31 6.51
N HIS A 508 0.16 -6.72 6.58
CA HIS A 508 -0.06 -5.33 6.97
C HIS A 508 0.43 -5.05 8.40
N LEU A 509 0.10 -5.91 9.38
CA LEU A 509 0.64 -5.77 10.75
C LEU A 509 2.17 -5.88 10.79
N ASN A 510 2.76 -6.75 9.98
CA ASN A 510 4.22 -6.85 9.83
C ASN A 510 4.87 -5.58 9.24
N GLN A 511 4.12 -4.78 8.47
CA GLN A 511 4.58 -3.51 7.88
C GLN A 511 4.24 -2.28 8.72
N SER A 512 3.32 -2.37 9.68
CA SER A 512 2.81 -1.23 10.46
C SER A 512 3.87 -0.56 11.36
N GLY A 513 4.96 -1.26 11.70
CA GLY A 513 6.02 -0.70 12.53
C GLY A 513 5.50 -0.19 13.88
N LEU A 514 5.76 1.09 14.19
CA LEU A 514 5.28 1.73 15.42
C LEU A 514 3.75 1.96 15.46
N TYR A 515 3.08 1.94 14.30
CA TYR A 515 1.63 2.15 14.16
C TYR A 515 0.80 0.86 14.37
N ILE A 516 1.44 -0.25 14.77
CA ILE A 516 0.77 -1.55 14.92
C ILE A 516 -0.48 -1.50 15.83
N PHE A 517 -0.46 -0.70 16.90
CA PHE A 517 -1.59 -0.61 17.82
C PHE A 517 -2.83 0.04 17.21
N GLU A 518 -2.69 0.94 16.22
CA GLU A 518 -3.83 1.53 15.51
C GLU A 518 -4.55 0.47 14.67
N SER A 519 -3.76 -0.39 14.01
CA SER A 519 -4.29 -1.53 13.25
C SER A 519 -4.91 -2.58 14.18
N LEU A 520 -4.35 -2.80 15.37
CA LEU A 520 -4.96 -3.70 16.36
C LEU A 520 -6.25 -3.11 16.95
N GLU A 521 -6.32 -1.82 17.33
CA GLU A 521 -7.58 -1.21 17.79
C GLU A 521 -8.72 -1.38 16.79
N LYS A 522 -8.46 -1.26 15.47
CA LYS A 522 -9.47 -1.50 14.43
C LYS A 522 -9.95 -2.96 14.33
N VAL A 523 -9.12 -3.94 14.73
CA VAL A 523 -9.47 -5.38 14.74
C VAL A 523 -10.05 -5.84 16.09
N LYS A 524 -9.80 -5.10 17.18
CA LYS A 524 -10.24 -5.45 18.55
C LYS A 524 -11.74 -5.69 18.69
N PRO A 525 -12.66 -4.94 18.02
CA PRO A 525 -14.09 -5.25 18.02
C PRO A 525 -14.47 -6.56 17.32
N TRP A 526 -13.53 -7.23 16.64
CA TRP A 526 -13.75 -8.52 16.01
C TRP A 526 -13.39 -9.68 16.94
N LEU A 527 -12.79 -9.42 18.11
CA LEU A 527 -12.69 -10.46 19.14
C LEU A 527 -14.10 -10.94 19.51
N PRO A 528 -14.33 -12.25 19.62
CA PRO A 528 -15.63 -12.77 20.01
C PRO A 528 -15.99 -12.38 21.45
N GLU A 529 -17.28 -12.42 21.77
CA GLU A 529 -17.73 -12.15 23.14
C GLU A 529 -17.32 -13.31 24.08
N PRO A 530 -16.68 -13.01 25.23
CA PRO A 530 -16.29 -14.02 26.22
C PRO A 530 -17.44 -14.94 26.63
N GLY A 531 -17.21 -16.25 26.64
CA GLY A 531 -18.24 -17.25 26.98
C GLY A 531 -19.17 -17.65 25.83
N THR A 532 -19.06 -17.03 24.65
CA THR A 532 -19.73 -17.54 23.44
C THR A 532 -19.04 -18.82 22.96
N SER A 533 -19.83 -19.86 22.68
CA SER A 533 -19.34 -21.16 22.18
C SER A 533 -18.65 -21.04 20.81
N LEU A 534 -17.53 -21.74 20.62
CA LEU A 534 -16.73 -21.75 19.39
C LEU A 534 -17.56 -21.96 18.10
N ASP A 535 -18.60 -22.81 18.13
CA ASP A 535 -19.46 -23.10 16.96
C ASP A 535 -20.30 -21.91 16.50
N ARG A 536 -20.40 -20.84 17.30
CA ARG A 536 -21.10 -19.58 16.96
C ARG A 536 -20.17 -18.49 16.45
N TYR A 537 -18.87 -18.74 16.37
CA TYR A 537 -17.90 -17.74 15.97
C TYR A 537 -18.01 -17.47 14.48
N SER A 538 -18.07 -16.19 14.11
CA SER A 538 -17.85 -15.82 12.72
C SER A 538 -16.42 -16.18 12.30
N PRO A 539 -16.14 -16.38 11.01
CA PRO A 539 -14.79 -16.53 10.53
C PRO A 539 -13.88 -15.38 10.97
N SER A 540 -14.35 -14.12 10.90
CA SER A 540 -13.57 -12.97 11.37
C SER A 540 -13.24 -13.03 12.87
N ASN A 541 -14.12 -13.55 13.74
CA ASN A 541 -13.78 -13.80 15.14
C ASN A 541 -12.63 -14.80 15.29
N THR A 542 -12.68 -15.89 14.52
CA THR A 542 -11.65 -16.94 14.54
C THR A 542 -10.30 -16.42 14.04
N TYR A 543 -10.30 -15.61 12.98
CA TYR A 543 -9.09 -14.97 12.46
C TYR A 543 -8.56 -13.88 13.38
N ALA A 544 -9.41 -13.06 14.00
CA ALA A 544 -9.01 -12.04 14.96
C ALA A 544 -8.28 -12.63 16.18
N LEU A 545 -8.77 -13.75 16.73
CA LEU A 545 -8.08 -14.47 17.81
C LEU A 545 -6.69 -14.99 17.41
N ARG A 546 -6.53 -15.43 16.15
CA ARG A 546 -5.24 -15.94 15.61
C ARG A 546 -4.25 -14.83 15.27
N LEU A 547 -4.72 -13.65 14.86
CA LEU A 547 -3.94 -12.60 14.22
C LEU A 547 -2.75 -12.09 15.06
N LEU A 548 -2.99 -11.64 16.30
CA LEU A 548 -1.92 -11.11 17.16
C LEU A 548 -0.93 -12.21 17.63
N PRO A 549 -1.40 -13.41 18.06
CA PRO A 549 -0.52 -14.55 18.27
C PRO A 549 0.37 -14.83 17.07
N GLU A 550 -0.20 -14.99 15.89
CA GLU A 550 0.53 -15.28 14.66
C GLU A 550 1.55 -14.18 14.31
N TYR A 551 1.17 -12.91 14.41
CA TYR A 551 2.09 -11.79 14.27
C TYR A 551 3.31 -11.94 15.20
N CYS A 552 3.09 -12.15 16.50
CA CYS A 552 4.19 -12.30 17.48
C CYS A 552 5.05 -13.54 17.17
N VAL A 553 4.40 -14.64 16.81
CA VAL A 553 5.02 -15.93 16.45
C VAL A 553 5.93 -15.81 15.22
N GLN A 554 5.57 -14.95 14.27
CA GLN A 554 6.33 -14.72 13.05
C GLN A 554 7.45 -13.67 13.22
N THR A 555 7.20 -12.61 13.99
CA THR A 555 8.13 -11.48 14.14
C THR A 555 9.24 -11.74 15.17
N ILE A 556 8.92 -12.34 16.33
CA ILE A 556 9.94 -12.72 17.33
C ILE A 556 10.96 -13.69 16.73
N ASP A 557 10.50 -14.62 15.89
CA ASP A 557 11.35 -15.61 15.21
C ASP A 557 12.26 -15.02 14.11
N ARG A 558 11.94 -13.82 13.62
CA ARG A 558 12.72 -13.07 12.62
C ARG A 558 13.63 -12.01 13.25
N LEU A 559 13.37 -11.63 14.50
CA LEU A 559 14.17 -10.66 15.24
C LEU A 559 15.54 -11.28 15.57
N ASP A 560 16.62 -10.65 15.11
CA ASP A 560 17.97 -11.06 15.51
C ASP A 560 18.14 -10.90 17.02
N ALA A 561 18.70 -11.94 17.63
CA ALA A 561 19.01 -12.01 19.05
C ALA A 561 19.99 -10.90 19.49
N ASN A 562 20.79 -10.37 18.56
CA ASN A 562 21.68 -9.22 18.78
C ASN A 562 20.93 -7.90 19.07
N TYR A 563 19.61 -7.82 18.80
CA TYR A 563 18.77 -6.67 19.17
C TYR A 563 18.11 -6.81 20.56
N TYR A 564 18.28 -7.94 21.25
CA TYR A 564 17.64 -8.15 22.56
C TYR A 564 18.41 -7.36 23.63
N GLY A 565 17.70 -6.53 24.39
CA GLY A 565 18.28 -5.62 25.38
C GLY A 565 18.76 -4.28 24.80
N ASN A 566 18.59 -4.04 23.49
CA ASN A 566 18.84 -2.72 22.91
C ASN A 566 17.66 -1.79 23.21
N PHE A 567 17.98 -0.56 23.61
CA PHE A 567 17.01 0.51 23.80
C PHE A 567 17.26 1.66 22.81
N PRO A 568 16.21 2.32 22.26
CA PRO A 568 14.80 1.93 22.33
C PRO A 568 14.54 0.56 21.65
N PRO A 569 13.48 -0.18 22.05
CA PRO A 569 13.27 -1.55 21.62
C PRO A 569 13.03 -1.66 20.11
N GLN A 570 13.86 -2.43 19.42
CA GLN A 570 13.78 -2.63 17.95
C GLN A 570 12.60 -3.52 17.53
N TYR A 571 12.03 -4.30 18.44
CA TYR A 571 10.84 -5.11 18.19
C TYR A 571 9.60 -4.21 18.15
N SER A 572 8.91 -4.15 17.01
CA SER A 572 7.93 -3.09 16.71
C SER A 572 6.81 -2.95 17.74
N LEU A 573 6.28 -4.06 18.27
CA LEU A 573 5.24 -4.02 19.32
C LEU A 573 5.76 -3.39 20.64
N LEU A 574 7.02 -3.61 20.99
CA LEU A 574 7.64 -3.03 22.19
C LEU A 574 8.07 -1.58 21.97
N GLY A 575 8.62 -1.27 20.79
CA GLY A 575 8.90 0.12 20.39
C GLY A 575 7.62 0.96 20.38
N ALA A 576 6.52 0.42 19.85
CA ALA A 576 5.22 1.10 19.81
C ALA A 576 4.57 1.32 21.20
N LEU A 577 4.88 0.46 22.19
CA LEU A 577 4.51 0.66 23.59
C LEU A 577 5.36 1.76 24.24
N TYR A 578 6.66 1.77 23.98
CA TYR A 578 7.59 2.73 24.56
C TYR A 578 7.41 4.16 24.00
N SER A 579 7.27 4.31 22.69
CA SER A 579 7.10 5.60 22.01
C SER A 579 5.68 6.17 22.13
N SER A 580 5.01 5.97 23.27
CA SER A 580 3.59 6.29 23.45
C SER A 580 3.31 7.02 24.75
N ASP A 581 2.72 8.21 24.65
CA ASP A 581 2.20 8.91 25.83
C ASP A 581 1.01 8.15 26.47
N SER A 582 0.26 7.36 25.67
CA SER A 582 -0.85 6.52 26.14
C SER A 582 -0.52 5.02 26.23
N ILE A 583 0.57 4.67 26.93
CA ILE A 583 0.99 3.26 27.11
C ILE A 583 -0.13 2.36 27.65
N ASP A 584 -0.95 2.83 28.59
CA ASP A 584 -2.04 2.04 29.18
C ASP A 584 -3.12 1.67 28.16
N GLU A 585 -3.46 2.55 27.21
CA GLU A 585 -4.41 2.25 26.14
C GLU A 585 -3.89 1.11 25.26
N LYS A 586 -2.62 1.18 24.83
CA LYS A 586 -1.97 0.14 24.04
C LYS A 586 -1.82 -1.18 24.81
N LEU A 587 -1.58 -1.14 26.12
CA LEU A 587 -1.60 -2.33 26.97
C LEU A 587 -3.00 -2.94 27.08
N ASN A 588 -4.05 -2.11 27.16
CA ASN A 588 -5.43 -2.58 27.14
C ASN A 588 -5.79 -3.28 25.81
N VAL A 589 -5.24 -2.81 24.67
CA VAL A 589 -5.31 -3.53 23.38
C VAL A 589 -4.65 -4.90 23.50
N LEU A 590 -3.35 -4.92 23.82
CA LEU A 590 -2.57 -6.17 23.90
C LEU A 590 -3.26 -7.19 24.81
N PHE A 591 -3.82 -6.74 25.94
CA PHE A 591 -4.40 -7.61 26.95
C PHE A 591 -5.81 -8.08 26.60
N ALA A 592 -6.56 -7.35 25.76
CA ALA A 592 -7.82 -7.84 25.20
C ALA A 592 -7.64 -9.17 24.43
N TRP A 593 -6.54 -9.34 23.70
CA TRP A 593 -6.16 -10.63 23.11
C TRP A 593 -5.59 -11.58 24.15
N LEU A 594 -4.52 -11.18 24.86
CA LEU A 594 -3.74 -12.10 25.69
C LEU A 594 -4.54 -12.75 26.82
N PHE A 595 -5.59 -12.09 27.31
CA PHE A 595 -6.47 -12.61 28.37
C PHE A 595 -7.84 -13.08 27.86
N HIS A 596 -8.04 -13.14 26.54
CA HIS A 596 -9.27 -13.70 25.97
C HIS A 596 -9.40 -15.20 26.34
N PRO A 597 -10.56 -15.67 26.86
CA PRO A 597 -10.72 -17.06 27.31
C PRO A 597 -10.38 -18.09 26.23
N GLU A 598 -10.99 -17.96 25.04
CA GLU A 598 -10.81 -18.91 23.92
C GLU A 598 -9.47 -18.78 23.17
N LEU A 599 -8.56 -17.89 23.63
CA LEU A 599 -7.25 -17.72 23.00
C LEU A 599 -6.46 -19.04 22.98
N GLN A 600 -6.50 -19.80 24.07
CA GLN A 600 -5.72 -21.04 24.18
C GLN A 600 -6.18 -22.08 23.16
N ASP A 601 -7.49 -22.24 22.97
CA ASP A 601 -8.06 -23.25 22.07
C ASP A 601 -7.86 -22.86 20.60
N ALA A 602 -8.05 -21.56 20.28
CA ALA A 602 -7.74 -21.02 18.95
C ALA A 602 -6.27 -21.22 18.56
N ILE A 603 -5.35 -21.00 19.52
CA ILE A 603 -3.90 -21.18 19.33
C ILE A 603 -3.51 -22.66 19.31
N HIS A 604 -4.09 -23.51 20.15
CA HIS A 604 -3.79 -24.94 20.16
C HIS A 604 -4.12 -25.56 18.80
N LYS A 605 -5.29 -25.22 18.23
CA LYS A 605 -5.67 -25.60 16.87
C LYS A 605 -4.66 -25.09 15.82
N TYR A 606 -4.31 -23.80 15.84
CA TYR A 606 -3.35 -23.20 14.90
C TYR A 606 -1.92 -23.79 14.99
N LEU A 607 -1.40 -23.99 16.20
CA LEU A 607 -0.08 -24.58 16.41
C LEU A 607 -0.06 -26.06 15.99
N THR A 608 -1.17 -26.78 16.17
CA THR A 608 -1.31 -28.15 15.68
C THR A 608 -1.32 -28.19 14.15
N GLU A 609 -2.06 -27.28 13.49
CA GLU A 609 -2.03 -27.08 12.03
C GLU A 609 -0.59 -26.79 11.54
N LEU A 610 0.14 -25.87 12.19
CA LEU A 610 1.53 -25.52 11.86
C LEU A 610 2.54 -26.66 12.06
N LEU A 611 2.43 -27.42 13.16
CA LEU A 611 3.38 -28.49 13.50
C LEU A 611 3.23 -29.71 12.60
N ASN A 612 2.04 -29.91 12.04
CA ASN A 612 1.75 -30.97 11.07
C ASN A 612 2.27 -30.65 9.65
N ASP A 613 2.61 -29.40 9.33
CA ASP A 613 3.27 -29.07 8.06
C ASP A 613 4.74 -29.51 8.05
N ARG A 614 5.00 -30.59 7.30
CA ARG A 614 6.34 -31.19 7.13
C ARG A 614 7.39 -30.22 6.60
N LYS A 615 7.03 -29.12 5.91
CA LYS A 615 7.99 -28.14 5.40
C LYS A 615 8.64 -27.30 6.50
N ASN A 616 7.98 -27.10 7.64
CA ASN A 616 8.47 -26.26 8.74
C ASN A 616 9.44 -26.97 9.71
N GLN A 617 9.76 -28.26 9.47
CA GLN A 617 10.52 -29.10 10.40
C GLN A 617 12.05 -28.87 10.41
N ARG A 618 12.59 -27.97 9.57
CA ARG A 618 14.04 -27.94 9.23
C ARG A 618 14.84 -26.66 9.54
N LYS A 619 14.35 -25.69 10.32
CA LYS A 619 15.14 -24.47 10.67
C LYS A 619 15.21 -24.15 12.17
N ASN A 620 16.46 -23.98 12.62
CA ASN A 620 17.02 -23.47 13.89
C ASN A 620 16.43 -23.90 15.26
N LEU A 621 17.35 -24.15 16.20
CA LEU A 621 17.18 -25.05 17.35
C LEU A 621 17.03 -24.34 18.72
N ASN A 622 16.69 -23.04 18.72
CA ASN A 622 16.85 -22.15 19.89
C ASN A 622 15.61 -21.26 20.23
N SER A 623 14.54 -21.29 19.42
CA SER A 623 13.35 -20.43 19.60
C SER A 623 12.43 -20.90 20.75
N TRP A 624 11.61 -20.00 21.30
CA TRP A 624 10.47 -20.35 22.16
C TRP A 624 9.51 -21.36 21.47
N LYS A 625 9.51 -21.44 20.14
CA LYS A 625 8.84 -22.51 19.38
C LYS A 625 9.30 -23.91 19.76
N ASP A 626 10.55 -24.11 20.18
CA ASP A 626 11.00 -25.43 20.67
C ASP A 626 10.47 -25.76 22.07
N ILE A 627 10.19 -24.75 22.90
CA ILE A 627 9.49 -24.92 24.19
C ILE A 627 8.05 -25.36 23.89
N TYR A 628 7.38 -24.65 22.98
CA TYR A 628 6.02 -24.96 22.55
C TYR A 628 5.91 -26.27 21.74
N ARG A 629 6.96 -26.69 21.03
CA ARG A 629 7.00 -27.93 20.24
C ARG A 629 7.32 -29.16 21.10
N LYS A 630 8.34 -29.07 21.97
CA LYS A 630 8.77 -30.21 22.81
C LYS A 630 7.95 -30.38 24.08
N GLY A 631 7.24 -29.33 24.49
CA GLY A 631 6.28 -29.36 25.58
C GLY A 631 4.90 -28.90 25.14
N ALA A 632 4.47 -29.18 23.91
CA ALA A 632 3.15 -28.77 23.40
C ALA A 632 2.00 -29.18 24.32
N GLU A 633 2.07 -30.39 24.88
CA GLU A 633 1.12 -30.92 25.85
C GLU A 633 1.18 -30.20 27.21
N GLU A 634 2.39 -29.84 27.68
CA GLU A 634 2.60 -29.20 28.99
C GLU A 634 2.37 -27.68 28.96
N PHE A 635 2.62 -27.03 27.81
CA PHE A 635 2.64 -25.57 27.64
C PHE A 635 1.51 -24.99 26.79
N SER A 636 0.70 -25.81 26.10
CA SER A 636 -0.45 -25.34 25.29
C SER A 636 -1.37 -24.39 26.04
N SER A 637 -1.59 -24.63 27.34
CA SER A 637 -2.42 -23.83 28.24
C SER A 637 -1.78 -22.54 28.80
N TYR A 638 -0.54 -22.21 28.38
CA TYR A 638 0.22 -21.06 28.89
C TYR A 638 0.72 -20.12 27.78
N PHE A 639 0.00 -19.96 26.66
CA PHE A 639 0.45 -19.09 25.56
C PHE A 639 0.79 -17.67 26.04
N SER A 640 -0.14 -17.02 26.73
CA SER A 640 -0.01 -15.62 27.13
C SER A 640 1.12 -15.40 28.14
N PRO A 641 1.26 -16.23 29.21
CA PRO A 641 2.46 -16.23 30.05
C PRO A 641 3.77 -16.42 29.28
N LEU A 642 3.83 -17.31 28.28
CA LEU A 642 5.04 -17.54 27.49
C LEU A 642 5.38 -16.35 26.58
N LEU A 643 4.41 -15.80 25.86
CA LEU A 643 4.60 -14.64 25.01
C LEU A 643 5.04 -13.41 25.82
N LEU A 644 4.37 -13.11 26.93
CA LEU A 644 4.77 -12.00 27.82
C LEU A 644 6.18 -12.22 28.40
N THR A 645 6.56 -13.46 28.69
CA THR A 645 7.93 -13.78 29.12
C THR A 645 8.93 -13.46 28.03
N GLU A 646 8.64 -13.80 26.77
CA GLU A 646 9.54 -13.56 25.65
C GLU A 646 9.67 -12.07 25.32
N LEU A 647 8.59 -11.30 25.40
CA LEU A 647 8.63 -9.84 25.32
C LEU A 647 9.54 -9.23 26.41
N CYS A 648 9.42 -9.71 27.66
CA CYS A 648 10.33 -9.29 28.74
C CYS A 648 11.78 -9.73 28.51
N ILE A 649 12.03 -10.87 27.85
CA ILE A 649 13.39 -11.32 27.49
C ILE A 649 13.99 -10.45 26.36
N ILE A 650 13.17 -10.01 25.40
CA ILE A 650 13.57 -9.05 24.36
C ILE A 650 13.95 -7.71 24.98
N LEU A 651 13.18 -7.20 25.95
CA LEU A 651 13.51 -5.98 26.69
C LEU A 651 14.76 -6.14 27.58
N TRP A 652 14.93 -7.29 28.24
CA TRP A 652 16.01 -7.49 29.21
C TRP A 652 17.38 -7.79 28.56
N GLY A 653 17.37 -8.42 27.38
CA GLY A 653 18.57 -8.94 26.75
C GLY A 653 18.99 -10.33 27.22
N ILE A 654 19.61 -11.09 26.30
CA ILE A 654 20.14 -12.44 26.57
C ILE A 654 21.64 -12.45 26.90
N ASP A 655 22.29 -11.29 26.81
CA ASP A 655 23.69 -11.08 27.15
C ASP A 655 23.89 -10.83 28.65
N ASN A 656 25.17 -10.80 29.06
CA ASN A 656 25.57 -10.53 30.44
C ASN A 656 25.48 -9.05 30.85
N LYS A 657 25.14 -8.13 29.94
CA LYS A 657 24.91 -6.70 30.24
C LYS A 657 23.69 -6.55 31.14
N GLU A 658 23.70 -5.60 32.06
CA GLU A 658 22.47 -5.21 32.79
C GLU A 658 21.50 -4.50 31.82
N PRO A 659 20.18 -4.71 31.96
CA PRO A 659 19.20 -4.02 31.13
C PRO A 659 19.16 -2.53 31.48
N GLU A 660 18.81 -1.70 30.49
CA GLU A 660 18.60 -0.26 30.70
C GLU A 660 17.41 -0.01 31.66
N GLN A 661 17.46 1.10 32.40
CA GLN A 661 16.52 1.38 33.49
C GLN A 661 15.08 1.52 32.96
N GLU A 662 14.94 2.17 31.81
CA GLU A 662 13.72 2.36 31.04
C GLU A 662 13.12 1.03 30.58
N ALA A 663 13.95 0.03 30.26
CA ALA A 663 13.51 -1.33 29.97
C ALA A 663 13.01 -2.06 31.23
N ILE A 664 13.65 -1.85 32.38
CA ILE A 664 13.16 -2.35 33.69
C ILE A 664 11.82 -1.72 34.05
N GLU A 665 11.64 -0.42 33.80
CA GLU A 665 10.40 0.31 34.04
C GLU A 665 9.27 -0.21 33.16
N LEU A 666 9.49 -0.37 31.85
CA LEU A 666 8.52 -0.97 30.93
C LEU A 666 8.14 -2.41 31.33
N ILE A 667 9.10 -3.22 31.77
CA ILE A 667 8.84 -4.56 32.34
C ILE A 667 7.99 -4.46 33.61
N ASN A 668 8.27 -3.52 34.51
CA ASN A 668 7.49 -3.34 35.73
C ASN A 668 6.05 -2.92 35.42
N THR A 669 5.83 -2.00 34.47
CA THR A 669 4.50 -1.59 34.00
C THR A 669 3.72 -2.77 33.40
N LEU A 670 4.38 -3.59 32.56
CA LEU A 670 3.79 -4.83 32.05
C LEU A 670 3.35 -5.76 33.19
N ILE A 671 4.19 -5.97 34.22
CA ILE A 671 3.85 -6.84 35.36
C ILE A 671 2.70 -6.24 36.18
N GLN A 672 2.69 -4.91 36.42
CA GLN A 672 1.62 -4.24 37.15
C GLN A 672 0.28 -4.41 36.44
N GLN A 673 0.23 -4.21 35.13
CA GLN A 673 -0.99 -4.42 34.35
C GLN A 673 -1.41 -5.90 34.36
N ILE A 674 -0.48 -6.87 34.33
CA ILE A 674 -0.83 -8.31 34.49
C ILE A 674 -1.46 -8.55 35.88
N VAL A 675 -0.93 -7.94 36.95
CA VAL A 675 -1.51 -8.04 38.30
C VAL A 675 -2.92 -7.42 38.35
N PHE A 676 -3.14 -6.29 37.68
CA PHE A 676 -4.44 -5.62 37.60
C PHE A 676 -5.47 -6.46 36.84
N TYR A 677 -5.16 -6.90 35.61
CA TYR A 677 -6.04 -7.75 34.81
C TYR A 677 -6.34 -9.10 35.49
N THR A 678 -5.35 -9.69 36.16
CA THR A 678 -5.54 -10.92 36.97
C THR A 678 -6.12 -10.67 38.36
N LYS A 679 -6.49 -9.43 38.73
CA LYS A 679 -7.31 -9.13 39.92
C LYS A 679 -8.81 -9.23 39.60
N ASN A 680 -9.19 -8.86 38.39
CA ASN A 680 -10.59 -8.88 37.95
C ASN A 680 -10.95 -10.21 37.25
N SER A 681 -9.98 -10.85 36.57
CA SER A 681 -10.12 -12.22 36.06
C SER A 681 -9.69 -13.27 37.09
N GLU A 682 -10.26 -14.47 36.96
CA GLU A 682 -10.27 -15.52 37.98
C GLU A 682 -8.90 -15.85 38.62
N LYS A 683 -8.97 -16.32 39.88
CA LYS A 683 -7.85 -16.90 40.68
C LYS A 683 -6.97 -17.88 39.89
N GLU A 684 -7.54 -18.54 38.88
CA GLU A 684 -6.89 -19.50 38.00
C GLU A 684 -5.91 -18.85 37.02
N CYS A 685 -6.15 -17.62 36.55
CA CYS A 685 -5.21 -16.92 35.68
C CYS A 685 -3.89 -16.60 36.41
N ARG A 686 -3.96 -16.11 37.65
CA ARG A 686 -2.78 -15.92 38.53
C ARG A 686 -1.98 -17.22 38.70
N LYS A 687 -2.66 -18.35 38.94
CA LYS A 687 -2.04 -19.67 39.04
C LYS A 687 -1.36 -20.09 37.73
N ARG A 688 -1.96 -19.83 36.56
CA ARG A 688 -1.38 -20.13 35.24
C ARG A 688 -0.02 -19.44 35.05
N PHE A 689 0.09 -18.13 35.32
CA PHE A 689 1.37 -17.40 35.24
C PHE A 689 2.43 -17.97 36.19
N LEU A 690 2.09 -18.15 37.48
CA LEU A 690 3.02 -18.70 38.47
C LEU A 690 3.49 -20.13 38.13
N LYS A 691 2.57 -20.98 37.66
CA LYS A 691 2.87 -22.36 37.25
C LYS A 691 3.74 -22.38 35.99
N CYS A 692 3.39 -21.60 34.97
CA CYS A 692 4.19 -21.46 33.75
C CYS A 692 5.63 -21.05 34.04
N TRP A 693 5.84 -19.96 34.79
CA TRP A 693 7.20 -19.51 35.14
C TRP A 693 7.96 -20.51 36.00
N SER A 694 7.28 -21.28 36.86
CA SER A 694 7.92 -22.36 37.63
C SER A 694 8.41 -23.50 36.73
N ILE A 695 7.56 -23.96 35.79
CA ILE A 695 7.91 -25.01 34.82
C ILE A 695 9.04 -24.50 33.90
N LEU A 696 8.91 -23.29 33.36
CA LEU A 696 9.89 -22.67 32.47
C LEU A 696 11.26 -22.47 33.16
N THR A 697 11.28 -22.07 34.44
CA THR A 697 12.53 -21.96 35.23
C THR A 697 13.26 -23.31 35.32
N LYS A 698 12.51 -24.41 35.50
CA LYS A 698 13.05 -25.77 35.55
C LYS A 698 13.49 -26.25 34.18
N TYR A 699 12.70 -26.00 33.13
CA TYR A 699 13.04 -26.33 31.75
C TYR A 699 14.34 -25.65 31.29
N LEU A 700 14.48 -24.34 31.52
CA LEU A 700 15.68 -23.58 31.15
C LEU A 700 16.93 -24.04 31.92
N LEU A 701 16.78 -24.47 33.18
CA LEU A 701 17.86 -25.10 33.93
C LEU A 701 18.28 -26.44 33.29
N ASN A 702 17.31 -27.31 32.97
CA ASN A 702 17.58 -28.59 32.31
C ASN A 702 18.26 -28.40 30.94
N GLN A 703 17.84 -27.40 30.15
CA GLN A 703 18.48 -27.05 28.87
C GLN A 703 19.90 -26.50 29.07
N ALA A 704 20.12 -25.63 30.06
CA ALA A 704 21.47 -25.17 30.39
C ALA A 704 22.40 -26.32 30.81
N GLU A 705 21.88 -27.32 31.53
CA GLU A 705 22.61 -28.53 31.88
C GLU A 705 22.88 -29.44 30.68
N PHE A 706 21.93 -29.58 29.75
CA PHE A 706 22.12 -30.29 28.49
C PHE A 706 23.22 -29.62 27.65
N PHE A 707 23.13 -28.31 27.42
CA PHE A 707 24.15 -27.57 26.67
C PHE A 707 25.52 -27.55 27.36
N ARG A 708 25.57 -27.58 28.70
CA ARG A 708 26.81 -27.83 29.47
C ARG A 708 27.42 -29.19 29.10
N LYS A 709 26.64 -30.27 29.08
CA LYS A 709 27.11 -31.61 28.71
C LYS A 709 27.54 -31.70 27.24
N SER A 710 26.86 -30.97 26.34
CA SER A 710 27.19 -30.91 24.91
C SER A 710 28.25 -29.87 24.53
N GLY A 711 28.94 -29.24 25.49
CA GLY A 711 29.99 -28.23 25.22
C GLY A 711 29.51 -26.89 24.65
N LYS A 712 28.20 -26.67 24.47
CA LYS A 712 27.62 -25.47 23.84
C LYS A 712 27.54 -24.29 24.82
N SER A 713 28.70 -23.73 25.18
CA SER A 713 28.85 -22.69 26.22
C SER A 713 27.94 -21.47 26.03
N ASN A 714 27.80 -20.96 24.81
CA ASN A 714 26.95 -19.79 24.54
C ASN A 714 25.45 -20.09 24.76
N LEU A 715 24.96 -21.24 24.30
CA LEU A 715 23.55 -21.64 24.52
C LEU A 715 23.26 -21.89 26.01
N LYS A 716 24.23 -22.45 26.76
CA LYS A 716 24.16 -22.53 28.23
C LYS A 716 24.01 -21.14 28.86
N LYS A 717 24.81 -20.15 28.45
CA LYS A 717 24.72 -18.77 28.97
C LYS A 717 23.34 -18.16 28.67
N GLN A 718 22.86 -18.26 27.43
CA GLN A 718 21.54 -17.76 27.03
C GLN A 718 20.40 -18.42 27.83
N CYS A 719 20.41 -19.74 28.02
CA CYS A 719 19.41 -20.43 28.85
C CYS A 719 19.44 -19.96 30.31
N MET A 720 20.63 -19.75 30.87
CA MET A 720 20.79 -19.20 32.23
C MET A 720 20.32 -17.75 32.33
N ARG A 721 20.57 -16.91 31.33
CA ARG A 721 20.09 -15.52 31.31
C ARG A 721 18.57 -15.45 31.22
N ARG A 722 17.95 -16.17 30.27
CA ARG A 722 16.49 -16.30 30.18
C ARG A 722 15.88 -16.81 31.49
N ARG A 723 16.53 -17.78 32.16
CA ARG A 723 16.11 -18.26 33.49
C ARG A 723 16.15 -17.16 34.56
N THR A 724 17.17 -16.31 34.57
CA THR A 724 17.25 -15.15 35.47
C THR A 724 16.08 -14.19 35.25
N VAL A 725 15.73 -13.88 33.99
CA VAL A 725 14.56 -13.04 33.67
C VAL A 725 13.27 -13.68 34.20
N VAL A 726 13.03 -14.97 33.93
CA VAL A 726 11.84 -15.69 34.44
C VAL A 726 11.76 -15.68 35.97
N MET A 727 12.90 -15.82 36.65
CA MET A 727 12.97 -15.73 38.11
C MET A 727 12.69 -14.30 38.63
N PHE A 728 13.16 -13.27 37.92
CA PHE A 728 12.82 -11.87 38.20
C PHE A 728 11.32 -11.62 38.04
N LEU A 729 10.71 -12.00 36.91
CA LEU A 729 9.26 -11.85 36.66
C LEU A 729 8.43 -12.49 37.77
N ASN A 730 8.77 -13.74 38.14
CA ASN A 730 8.11 -14.49 39.21
C ASN A 730 8.25 -13.80 40.58
N LYS A 731 9.42 -13.22 40.89
CA LYS A 731 9.65 -12.45 42.12
C LYS A 731 8.82 -11.16 42.13
N GLN A 732 8.88 -10.36 41.06
CA GLN A 732 8.19 -9.08 40.97
C GLN A 732 6.67 -9.24 40.99
N PHE A 733 6.13 -10.17 40.20
CA PHE A 733 4.69 -10.48 40.19
C PHE A 733 4.19 -10.88 41.59
N LYS A 734 4.95 -11.71 42.32
CA LYS A 734 4.64 -12.05 43.72
C LYS A 734 4.73 -10.87 44.68
N SER A 735 5.64 -9.93 44.44
CA SER A 735 5.79 -8.72 45.26
C SER A 735 4.60 -7.77 45.03
N GLN A 736 4.29 -7.48 43.77
CA GLN A 736 3.19 -6.60 43.38
C GLN A 736 1.80 -7.19 43.74
N MET A 737 1.61 -8.51 43.64
CA MET A 737 0.40 -9.16 44.16
C MET A 737 0.21 -8.97 45.68
N LYS A 738 1.28 -8.79 46.45
CA LYS A 738 1.22 -8.55 47.91
C LYS A 738 0.98 -7.10 48.29
N SER A 739 1.26 -6.14 47.39
CA SER A 739 1.00 -4.71 47.61
C SER A 739 -0.36 -4.24 47.06
N VAL A 740 -1.09 -5.14 46.38
CA VAL A 740 -2.40 -4.88 45.73
C VAL A 740 -3.54 -5.64 46.44
N VAL A 741 -3.21 -6.40 47.48
CA VAL A 741 -4.10 -7.04 48.47
C VAL A 741 -3.99 -6.26 49.78
#